data_AF-A0A820R048-F1
#
_entry.id   AF-A0A820R048-F1
#
_cell.length_a   1.000
_cell.length_b   1.000
_cell.length_c   1.000
_cell.angle_alpha   90.00
_cell.angle_beta   90.00
_cell.angle_gamma   90.00
#
_symmetry.space_group_name_H-M   'P 1'
#
loop_
_entity.id
_entity.type
_entity.pdbx_description
1 polymer ?
#
loop_
_entity_poly.entity_id
_entity_poly.type
_entity_poly.pdbx_seq_one_letter_code
_entity_poly.pdbx_strand_id
1 'polypeptide(L)'
;MNRSYSSSLTTSAVISDGTIPKDTVDSIRLTKRTHRMSAPTIDWDAEKTLGSVIDIDVDALDAEFERLSLDFKSKMNELRKNPDNMTLRHTLTSTKEALIRIKTWSSLVNTADGLAIVKKSMVEQREKELLQRKYEIDEILKVSKAQSSIDLCFLMDCTGSMREYLHAAKTQIRQLSEAIVQLYAIKPRLAFVGYRDIDENLEKLDFTDTENRFQEFLNKIQAMGGDDTCEDVFSGLECVAQLSWSSSNRLLVHICDAPCHGQEYHEFQGTANDNYLKGDPKNRELSKLMLSIKRLDITYCKIPLNGTTNKMFEEFAFVFGSISEIHVSDPACLIKCIIEKTSSIIQTSIESAVSSYRNSNKQIKSYTLFSKEPDWNSLETYDVNITEIIPPNTINDLFHSLFIRKTNGRMKIAPHPFAKGSLRFAFYGQYSNDDSSFVDVVFKELASTDPKANKFIVYQEHLEMQAIAQFLAEQFNAEQQRLFRNVIPIMYADADLVQQKTNSSKIYQVERRMHQEWRKWNNNSGGVSLSEYSTILQAFSHWTYHITSGRLMVVDLQGVKVERAYLLTDPALHFNDLLRFRETRTNLGVKGMRQFFRTHVCSDVCSKLNLPMLNTGSDSILLSRSDSLLCNATTKTSGDLNLKTTEENHFEKIDHNQLDTIENFEFC
;
A
#
# COMPACT_ATOMS: atom_id res chain seq x y z
N MET A 1 -58.90 -11.08 35.83
CA MET A 1 -58.87 -10.11 34.72
C MET A 1 -57.77 -9.10 34.99
N ASN A 2 -56.80 -8.99 34.08
CA ASN A 2 -55.97 -7.83 33.67
C ASN A 2 -55.35 -6.93 34.77
N ARG A 3 -54.07 -6.51 34.73
CA ARG A 3 -53.17 -6.21 33.59
C ARG A 3 -51.72 -6.08 34.11
N SER A 4 -50.79 -6.42 33.23
CA SER A 4 -49.33 -6.28 33.27
C SER A 4 -48.86 -4.85 32.91
N TYR A 5 -47.63 -4.47 33.28
CA TYR A 5 -46.67 -3.71 32.44
C TYR A 5 -45.21 -3.88 32.91
N SER A 6 -44.35 -3.99 31.92
CA SER A 6 -42.93 -4.39 31.89
C SER A 6 -41.94 -3.21 31.99
N SER A 7 -40.73 -3.48 32.51
CA SER A 7 -39.55 -2.61 32.41
C SER A 7 -38.63 -3.04 31.26
N SER A 8 -38.24 -2.10 30.41
CA SER A 8 -37.22 -2.24 29.36
C SER A 8 -36.09 -1.23 29.61
N LEU A 9 -34.84 -1.71 29.63
CA LEU A 9 -33.62 -0.91 29.60
C LEU A 9 -33.04 -1.00 28.19
N THR A 10 -33.16 0.09 27.43
CA THR A 10 -32.42 0.36 26.19
C THR A 10 -31.28 1.32 26.54
N THR A 11 -30.05 0.99 26.18
CA THR A 11 -28.93 1.93 26.23
C THR A 11 -28.37 2.09 24.82
N SER A 12 -28.89 3.11 24.14
CA SER A 12 -28.27 3.70 22.95
C SER A 12 -27.11 4.58 23.43
N ALA A 13 -25.87 4.23 23.10
CA ALA A 13 -24.73 5.11 23.32
C ALA A 13 -24.54 6.01 22.09
N VAL A 14 -25.07 7.21 22.21
CA VAL A 14 -24.79 8.37 21.36
C VAL A 14 -23.33 8.79 21.57
N ILE A 15 -22.62 9.06 20.47
CA ILE A 15 -21.31 9.70 20.46
C ILE A 15 -21.50 11.16 20.91
N SER A 16 -21.02 11.50 22.10
CA SER A 16 -20.84 12.89 22.52
C SER A 16 -19.80 13.01 23.62
N ASP A 17 -18.89 13.96 23.41
CA ASP A 17 -17.85 14.51 24.29
C ASP A 17 -16.63 13.66 24.69
N GLY A 18 -15.48 14.13 24.19
CA GLY A 18 -14.15 13.61 24.46
C GLY A 18 -13.68 13.92 25.87
N THR A 19 -13.98 13.01 26.79
CA THR A 19 -13.22 12.85 28.04
C THR A 19 -12.94 11.36 28.26
N ILE A 20 -11.67 10.98 28.16
CA ILE A 20 -11.18 9.65 28.56
C ILE A 20 -11.30 9.58 30.10
N PRO A 21 -11.84 8.49 30.68
CA PRO A 21 -11.95 8.34 32.13
C PRO A 21 -10.60 8.52 32.83
N LYS A 22 -10.61 9.33 33.89
CA LYS A 22 -9.42 9.82 34.62
C LYS A 22 -8.66 8.73 35.42
N ASP A 23 -9.21 7.52 35.49
CA ASP A 23 -8.74 6.48 36.42
C ASP A 23 -7.85 5.40 35.77
N THR A 24 -7.40 5.63 34.52
CA THR A 24 -6.38 4.78 33.86
C THR A 24 -4.99 5.45 33.84
N VAL A 25 -4.84 6.64 34.41
CA VAL A 25 -3.62 7.46 34.31
C VAL A 25 -2.62 7.25 35.46
N ASP A 26 -3.01 6.56 36.55
CA ASP A 26 -2.19 6.49 37.77
C ASP A 26 -1.30 5.23 37.95
N SER A 27 -1.25 4.30 36.98
CA SER A 27 -0.42 3.07 37.11
C SER A 27 0.85 3.01 36.27
N ILE A 28 1.26 4.08 35.57
CA ILE A 28 2.58 4.14 34.90
C ILE A 28 3.34 5.40 35.36
N ARG A 29 3.96 5.29 36.54
CA ARG A 29 5.06 6.18 36.93
C ARG A 29 6.27 5.89 36.04
N LEU A 30 6.32 6.51 34.86
CA LEU A 30 7.59 6.75 34.18
C LEU A 30 8.43 7.66 35.07
N THR A 31 9.48 7.09 35.65
CA THR A 31 10.49 7.81 36.41
C THR A 31 11.08 8.92 35.55
N LYS A 32 10.99 10.15 36.05
CA LYS A 32 11.61 11.35 35.49
C LYS A 32 13.09 11.11 35.18
N ARG A 33 13.43 11.04 33.90
CA ARG A 33 14.68 11.59 33.33
C ARG A 33 14.49 11.69 31.82
N THR A 34 14.22 12.90 31.35
CA THR A 34 14.42 13.29 29.96
C THR A 34 15.90 13.11 29.62
N HIS A 35 16.27 11.90 29.20
CA HIS A 35 17.43 11.75 28.34
C HIS A 35 17.02 12.32 26.98
N ARG A 36 17.80 13.30 26.47
CA ARG A 36 17.84 13.53 25.02
C ARG A 36 17.93 12.14 24.38
N MET A 37 16.93 11.73 23.61
CA MET A 37 17.09 10.56 22.76
C MET A 37 18.25 10.90 21.84
N SER A 38 19.43 10.33 22.10
CA SER A 38 20.50 10.33 21.13
C SER A 38 19.92 9.64 19.90
N ALA A 39 19.87 10.37 18.78
CA ALA A 39 19.45 9.79 17.52
C ALA A 39 20.26 8.50 17.33
N PRO A 40 19.64 7.34 17.05
CA PRO A 40 20.37 6.31 16.36
C PRO A 40 20.91 7.00 15.10
N THR A 41 22.23 7.12 14.97
CA THR A 41 22.82 7.39 13.66
C THR A 41 22.17 6.39 12.72
N ILE A 42 21.64 6.88 11.59
CA ILE A 42 21.05 5.99 10.60
C ILE A 42 22.19 5.15 10.03
N ASP A 43 22.49 4.06 10.72
CA ASP A 43 23.50 3.11 10.34
C ASP A 43 22.86 2.23 9.27
N TRP A 44 22.97 2.70 8.04
CA TRP A 44 22.49 1.98 6.87
C TRP A 44 23.23 0.64 6.67
N ASP A 45 24.31 0.40 7.41
CA ASP A 45 25.15 -0.81 7.34
C ASP A 45 25.00 -1.72 8.58
N ALA A 46 23.99 -1.48 9.43
CA ALA A 46 23.66 -2.30 10.60
C ALA A 46 23.21 -3.75 10.27
N GLU A 47 23.47 -4.25 9.06
CA GLU A 47 23.34 -5.67 8.68
C GLU A 47 24.41 -6.57 9.34
N LYS A 48 25.28 -6.04 10.22
CA LYS A 48 26.46 -6.73 10.78
C LYS A 48 26.32 -7.34 12.17
N THR A 49 25.13 -7.61 12.69
CA THR A 49 24.94 -8.37 13.94
C THR A 49 24.24 -9.70 13.71
N LEU A 50 24.79 -10.50 12.78
CA LEU A 50 24.54 -11.94 12.72
C LEU A 50 25.46 -12.61 13.76
N GLY A 51 25.04 -12.75 15.02
CA GLY A 51 25.91 -13.47 15.97
C GLY A 51 25.60 -13.45 17.46
N SER A 52 24.49 -12.91 17.95
CA SER A 52 24.22 -12.95 19.40
C SER A 52 23.36 -14.16 19.78
N VAL A 53 24.05 -15.18 20.31
CA VAL A 53 23.60 -16.22 21.25
C VAL A 53 22.16 -16.72 21.07
N ILE A 54 22.00 -17.85 20.38
CA ILE A 54 20.77 -18.65 20.46
C ILE A 54 20.80 -19.35 21.83
N ASP A 55 20.02 -18.84 22.80
CA ASP A 55 19.67 -19.60 23.99
C ASP A 55 18.67 -20.68 23.59
N ILE A 56 19.07 -21.94 23.77
CA ILE A 56 18.23 -23.09 23.50
C ILE A 56 17.50 -23.43 24.78
N ASP A 57 16.21 -23.13 24.82
CA ASP A 57 15.30 -23.55 25.88
C ASP A 57 14.92 -25.02 25.65
N VAL A 58 15.57 -25.90 26.41
CA VAL A 58 15.37 -27.36 26.32
C VAL A 58 13.96 -27.75 26.75
N ASP A 59 13.40 -27.05 27.75
CA ASP A 59 12.05 -27.29 28.23
C ASP A 59 11.02 -26.91 27.15
N ALA A 60 11.28 -25.85 26.37
CA ALA A 60 10.45 -25.48 25.23
C ALA A 60 10.54 -26.48 24.06
N LEU A 61 11.72 -27.05 23.79
CA LEU A 61 11.91 -28.10 22.79
C LEU A 61 11.15 -29.38 23.17
N ASP A 62 11.23 -29.79 24.43
CA ASP A 62 10.53 -30.96 24.94
C ASP A 62 9.01 -30.73 24.98
N ALA A 63 8.54 -29.52 25.30
CA ALA A 63 7.14 -29.15 25.20
C ALA A 63 6.61 -29.20 23.75
N GLU A 64 7.38 -28.71 22.78
CA GLU A 64 7.01 -28.77 21.36
C GLU A 64 7.06 -30.21 20.81
N PHE A 65 8.00 -31.04 21.30
CA PHE A 65 8.02 -32.47 21.01
C PHE A 65 6.72 -33.15 21.45
N GLU A 66 6.30 -32.93 22.70
CA GLU A 66 5.07 -33.51 23.22
C GLU A 66 3.83 -33.01 22.46
N ARG A 67 3.78 -31.72 22.12
CA ARG A 67 2.69 -31.14 21.32
C ARG A 67 2.59 -31.78 19.93
N LEU A 68 3.72 -31.88 19.22
CA LEU A 68 3.76 -32.50 17.89
C LEU A 68 3.50 -34.01 17.95
N SER A 69 3.85 -34.66 19.05
CA SER A 69 3.65 -36.09 19.27
C SER A 69 2.16 -36.40 19.44
N LEU A 70 1.45 -35.55 20.18
CA LEU A 70 -0.01 -35.58 20.30
C LEU A 70 -0.71 -35.29 18.97
N ASP A 71 -0.29 -34.24 18.25
CA ASP A 71 -0.83 -33.89 16.92
C ASP A 71 -0.64 -35.03 15.90
N PHE A 72 0.55 -35.63 15.88
CA PHE A 72 0.86 -36.77 15.02
C PHE A 72 -0.02 -37.98 15.33
N LYS A 73 -0.20 -38.32 16.62
CA LYS A 73 -1.10 -39.41 17.04
C LYS A 73 -2.54 -39.15 16.63
N SER A 74 -3.02 -37.92 16.79
CA SER A 74 -4.37 -37.51 16.39
C SER A 74 -4.57 -37.68 14.87
N LYS A 75 -3.66 -37.13 14.06
CA LYS A 75 -3.69 -37.22 12.60
C LYS A 75 -3.52 -38.65 12.07
N MET A 76 -2.74 -39.49 12.76
CA MET A 76 -2.63 -40.92 12.44
C MET A 76 -3.95 -41.65 12.65
N ASN A 77 -4.68 -41.34 13.73
CA ASN A 77 -6.01 -41.88 13.97
C ASN A 77 -7.03 -41.40 12.93
N GLU A 78 -6.88 -40.18 12.46
CA GLU A 78 -7.70 -39.62 11.38
C GLU A 78 -7.38 -40.27 10.02
N LEU A 79 -6.11 -40.52 9.71
CA LEU A 79 -5.69 -41.22 8.48
C LEU A 79 -6.18 -42.68 8.47
N ARG A 80 -6.25 -43.32 9.64
CA ARG A 80 -6.88 -44.66 9.77
C ARG A 80 -8.36 -44.66 9.41
N LYS A 81 -9.07 -43.55 9.67
CA LYS A 81 -10.48 -43.39 9.31
C LYS A 81 -10.67 -43.02 7.83
N ASN A 82 -9.68 -42.40 7.20
CA ASN A 82 -9.70 -42.02 5.79
C ASN A 82 -8.34 -42.28 5.10
N PRO A 83 -8.09 -43.52 4.64
CA PRO A 83 -6.77 -43.98 4.21
C PRO A 83 -6.20 -43.26 2.99
N ASP A 84 -7.06 -42.73 2.11
CA ASP A 84 -6.69 -42.18 0.80
C ASP A 84 -6.38 -40.67 0.84
N ASN A 85 -6.44 -40.05 2.02
CA ASN A 85 -6.16 -38.63 2.18
C ASN A 85 -4.65 -38.31 2.01
N MET A 86 -4.23 -38.06 0.77
CA MET A 86 -2.85 -37.72 0.40
C MET A 86 -2.30 -36.50 1.15
N THR A 87 -3.13 -35.48 1.40
CA THR A 87 -2.74 -34.28 2.15
C THR A 87 -2.40 -34.61 3.60
N LEU A 88 -3.19 -35.49 4.22
CA LEU A 88 -2.95 -35.95 5.59
C LEU A 88 -1.69 -36.83 5.66
N ARG A 89 -1.43 -37.68 4.65
CA ARG A 89 -0.17 -38.44 4.53
C ARG A 89 1.06 -37.54 4.45
N HIS A 90 1.07 -36.52 3.59
CA HIS A 90 2.18 -35.57 3.49
C HIS A 90 2.41 -34.77 4.78
N THR A 91 1.31 -34.38 5.43
CA THR A 91 1.36 -33.69 6.73
C THR A 91 1.98 -34.60 7.79
N LEU A 92 1.55 -35.85 7.86
CA LEU A 92 2.11 -36.85 8.77
C LEU A 92 3.60 -37.12 8.51
N THR A 93 4.04 -37.24 7.25
CA THR A 93 5.47 -37.38 6.94
C THR A 93 6.27 -36.19 7.45
N SER A 94 5.79 -34.96 7.21
CA SER A 94 6.46 -33.74 7.66
C SER A 94 6.50 -33.63 9.20
N THR A 95 5.40 -33.97 9.88
CA THR A 95 5.33 -33.99 11.35
C THR A 95 6.22 -35.08 11.93
N LYS A 96 6.30 -36.25 11.29
CA LYS A 96 7.20 -37.35 11.68
C LYS A 96 8.68 -36.92 11.56
N GLU A 97 9.04 -36.26 10.47
CA GLU A 97 10.39 -35.71 10.30
C GLU A 97 10.72 -34.64 11.35
N ALA A 98 9.77 -33.76 11.67
CA ALA A 98 9.95 -32.76 12.74
C ALA A 98 10.13 -33.43 14.12
N LEU A 99 9.32 -34.44 14.44
CA LEU A 99 9.44 -35.23 15.67
C LEU A 99 10.79 -35.94 15.77
N ILE A 100 11.26 -36.55 14.68
CA ILE A 100 12.57 -37.18 14.63
C ILE A 100 13.65 -36.14 14.91
N ARG A 101 13.63 -34.97 14.23
CA ARG A 101 14.60 -33.89 14.46
C ARG A 101 14.61 -33.40 15.91
N ILE A 102 13.44 -33.10 16.47
CA ILE A 102 13.35 -32.59 17.85
C ILE A 102 13.85 -33.64 18.85
N LYS A 103 13.49 -34.92 18.67
CA LYS A 103 13.99 -36.01 19.53
C LYS A 103 15.51 -36.19 19.42
N THR A 104 16.04 -36.11 18.19
CA THR A 104 17.49 -36.15 17.94
C THR A 104 18.18 -34.95 18.60
N TRP A 105 17.63 -33.74 18.48
CA TRP A 105 18.17 -32.54 19.11
C TRP A 105 18.12 -32.62 20.63
N SER A 106 16.98 -32.99 21.22
CA SER A 106 16.83 -33.19 22.67
C SER A 106 17.86 -34.20 23.20
N SER A 107 18.12 -35.30 22.47
CA SER A 107 19.16 -36.27 22.85
C SER A 107 20.60 -35.72 22.75
N LEU A 108 20.88 -34.84 21.78
CA LEU A 108 22.21 -34.26 21.54
C LEU A 108 22.53 -33.12 22.51
N VAL A 109 21.54 -32.31 22.87
CA VAL A 109 21.67 -31.14 23.75
C VAL A 109 22.16 -31.51 25.15
N ASN A 110 21.97 -32.77 25.57
CA ASN A 110 22.50 -33.31 26.83
C ASN A 110 24.03 -33.48 26.86
N THR A 111 24.74 -33.21 25.75
CA THR A 111 26.20 -33.22 25.65
C THR A 111 26.71 -31.87 25.15
N ALA A 112 27.87 -31.41 25.62
CA ALA A 112 28.44 -30.13 25.17
C ALA A 112 28.70 -30.12 23.64
N ASP A 113 29.21 -31.23 23.10
CA ASP A 113 29.46 -31.39 21.66
C ASP A 113 28.16 -31.46 20.84
N GLY A 114 27.15 -32.19 21.34
CA GLY A 114 25.84 -32.26 20.68
C GLY A 114 25.07 -30.94 20.74
N LEU A 115 25.18 -30.18 21.82
CA LEU A 115 24.64 -28.81 21.92
C LEU A 115 25.31 -27.88 20.90
N ALA A 116 26.63 -27.99 20.71
CA ALA A 116 27.36 -27.22 19.70
C ALA A 116 26.90 -27.57 18.27
N ILE A 117 26.69 -28.87 17.97
CA ILE A 117 26.18 -29.35 16.68
C ILE A 117 24.77 -28.82 16.41
N VAL A 118 23.86 -28.90 17.39
CA VAL A 118 22.48 -28.39 17.27
C VAL A 118 22.48 -26.88 17.06
N LYS A 119 23.27 -26.13 17.85
CA LYS A 119 23.43 -24.67 17.66
C LYS A 119 23.93 -24.34 16.25
N LYS A 120 24.95 -25.05 15.76
CA LYS A 120 25.49 -24.85 14.40
C LYS A 120 24.43 -25.10 13.32
N SER A 121 23.70 -26.22 13.40
CA SER A 121 22.66 -26.56 12.43
C SER A 121 21.49 -25.56 12.43
N MET A 122 21.07 -25.06 13.60
CA MET A 122 20.05 -24.02 13.70
C MET A 122 20.51 -22.70 13.08
N VAL A 123 21.78 -22.32 13.28
CA VAL A 123 22.38 -21.12 12.66
C VAL A 123 22.40 -21.28 11.15
N GLU A 124 22.91 -22.40 10.62
CA GLU A 124 22.95 -22.67 9.18
C GLU A 124 21.56 -22.65 8.54
N GLN A 125 20.56 -23.23 9.20
CA GLN A 125 19.17 -23.18 8.72
C GLN A 125 18.65 -21.72 8.71
N ARG A 126 18.87 -20.97 9.79
CA ARG A 126 18.46 -19.56 9.88
C ARG A 126 19.12 -18.70 8.81
N GLU A 127 20.41 -18.91 8.54
CA GLU A 127 21.16 -18.22 7.48
C GLU A 127 20.59 -18.51 6.09
N LYS A 128 20.26 -19.78 5.81
CA LYS A 128 19.63 -20.17 4.55
C LYS A 128 18.26 -19.51 4.37
N GLU A 129 17.44 -19.50 5.41
CA GLU A 129 16.12 -18.85 5.40
C GLU A 129 16.24 -17.33 5.20
N LEU A 130 17.21 -16.69 5.88
CA LEU A 130 17.50 -15.26 5.70
C LEU A 130 17.94 -14.95 4.27
N LEU A 131 18.84 -15.75 3.69
CA LEU A 131 19.32 -15.56 2.33
C LEU A 131 18.18 -15.70 1.31
N GLN A 132 17.33 -16.72 1.46
CA GLN A 132 16.13 -16.89 0.64
C GLN A 132 15.22 -15.66 0.77
N ARG A 133 15.00 -15.16 1.99
CA ARG A 133 14.14 -14.00 2.21
C ARG A 133 14.72 -12.72 1.59
N LYS A 134 16.04 -12.51 1.67
CA LYS A 134 16.73 -11.40 0.99
C LYS A 134 16.49 -11.45 -0.53
N TYR A 135 16.65 -12.62 -1.15
CA TYR A 135 16.40 -12.81 -2.58
C TYR A 135 14.95 -12.49 -2.96
N GLU A 136 13.97 -12.98 -2.18
CA GLU A 136 12.55 -12.68 -2.44
C GLU A 136 12.23 -11.18 -2.36
N ILE A 137 12.83 -10.47 -1.39
CA ILE A 137 12.65 -9.01 -1.26
C ILE A 137 13.23 -8.30 -2.47
N ASP A 138 14.41 -8.71 -2.94
CA ASP A 138 15.05 -8.12 -4.11
C ASP A 138 14.21 -8.30 -5.38
N GLU A 139 13.62 -9.47 -5.58
CA GLU A 139 12.73 -9.70 -6.71
C GLU A 139 11.42 -8.90 -6.60
N ILE A 140 10.83 -8.75 -5.40
CA ILE A 140 9.65 -7.89 -5.20
C ILE A 140 9.97 -6.43 -5.56
N LEU A 141 11.12 -5.91 -5.13
CA LEU A 141 11.53 -4.53 -5.41
C LEU A 141 11.87 -4.33 -6.89
N LYS A 142 12.46 -5.34 -7.54
CA LYS A 142 12.74 -5.34 -8.98
C LYS A 142 11.45 -5.33 -9.81
N VAL A 143 10.47 -6.16 -9.47
CA VAL A 143 9.14 -6.16 -10.11
C VAL A 143 8.47 -4.80 -9.93
N SER A 144 8.51 -4.24 -8.72
CA SER A 144 7.96 -2.92 -8.43
C SER A 144 8.61 -1.84 -9.31
N LYS A 145 9.94 -1.84 -9.41
CA LYS A 145 10.69 -0.88 -10.24
C LYS A 145 10.38 -1.01 -11.73
N ALA A 146 10.20 -2.23 -12.23
CA ALA A 146 9.84 -2.45 -13.63
C ALA A 146 8.46 -1.85 -13.98
N GLN A 147 7.51 -1.91 -13.04
CA GLN A 147 6.16 -1.36 -13.21
C GLN A 147 6.01 0.11 -12.90
N SER A 148 7.06 0.81 -12.45
CA SER A 148 7.00 2.26 -12.21
C SER A 148 7.27 3.14 -13.44
N SER A 149 7.62 2.56 -14.60
CA SER A 149 7.81 3.34 -15.83
C SER A 149 6.49 3.92 -16.34
N ILE A 150 6.51 5.16 -16.83
CA ILE A 150 5.32 5.82 -17.38
C ILE A 150 5.65 6.66 -18.62
N ASP A 151 4.77 6.53 -19.61
CA ASP A 151 4.62 7.46 -20.73
C ASP A 151 3.43 8.37 -20.45
N LEU A 152 3.67 9.68 -20.39
CA LEU A 152 2.65 10.71 -20.18
C LEU A 152 2.56 11.59 -21.43
N CYS A 153 1.43 11.52 -22.14
CA CYS A 153 1.14 12.35 -23.29
C CYS A 153 0.11 13.42 -22.92
N PHE A 154 0.44 14.67 -23.21
CA PHE A 154 -0.51 15.78 -23.19
C PHE A 154 -1.09 15.97 -24.58
N LEU A 155 -2.39 15.79 -24.72
CA LEU A 155 -3.16 16.20 -25.89
C LEU A 155 -3.89 17.47 -25.51
N MET A 156 -3.56 18.59 -26.16
CA MET A 156 -3.99 19.90 -25.68
C MET A 156 -4.51 20.76 -26.82
N ASP A 157 -5.67 21.34 -26.58
CA ASP A 157 -6.17 22.47 -27.34
C ASP A 157 -5.22 23.67 -27.15
N CYS A 158 -4.76 24.22 -28.27
CA CYS A 158 -3.82 25.34 -28.30
C CYS A 158 -4.43 26.63 -28.86
N THR A 159 -5.75 26.79 -28.93
CA THR A 159 -6.39 28.02 -29.41
C THR A 159 -6.37 29.15 -28.39
N GLY A 160 -6.85 30.33 -28.79
CA GLY A 160 -6.72 31.57 -28.00
C GLY A 160 -7.29 31.49 -26.58
N SER A 161 -8.37 30.73 -26.37
CA SER A 161 -9.04 30.53 -25.07
C SER A 161 -8.18 29.75 -24.08
N MET A 162 -7.30 28.88 -24.57
CA MET A 162 -6.46 27.97 -23.78
C MET A 162 -5.21 28.62 -23.17
N ARG A 163 -5.04 29.94 -23.30
CA ARG A 163 -3.82 30.67 -22.91
C ARG A 163 -3.41 30.45 -21.46
N GLU A 164 -4.35 30.50 -20.52
CA GLU A 164 -4.05 30.34 -19.08
C GLU A 164 -3.61 28.93 -18.74
N TYR A 165 -4.28 27.91 -19.30
CA TYR A 165 -3.92 26.51 -19.10
C TYR A 165 -2.58 26.15 -19.76
N LEU A 166 -2.31 26.70 -20.95
CA LEU A 166 -1.02 26.51 -21.61
C LEU A 166 0.11 27.15 -20.79
N HIS A 167 -0.12 28.34 -20.22
CA HIS A 167 0.84 28.98 -19.32
C HIS A 167 1.07 28.16 -18.05
N ALA A 168 0.01 27.61 -17.44
CA ALA A 168 0.11 26.73 -16.29
C ALA A 168 0.94 25.46 -16.60
N ALA A 169 0.67 24.81 -17.74
CA ALA A 169 1.43 23.64 -18.18
C ALA A 169 2.92 23.95 -18.34
N LYS A 170 3.28 25.06 -19.01
CA LYS A 170 4.68 25.50 -19.19
C LYS A 170 5.39 25.73 -17.86
N THR A 171 4.75 26.43 -16.93
CA THR A 171 5.39 26.86 -15.69
C THR A 171 5.54 25.74 -14.66
N GLN A 172 4.68 24.73 -14.72
CA GLN A 172 4.59 23.70 -13.67
C GLN A 172 5.03 22.30 -14.10
N ILE A 173 5.25 22.01 -15.39
CA ILE A 173 5.63 20.64 -15.82
C ILE A 173 6.92 20.12 -15.17
N ARG A 174 7.84 21.02 -14.82
CA ARG A 174 9.03 20.66 -14.02
C ARG A 174 8.66 20.00 -12.69
N GLN A 175 7.67 20.55 -12.01
CA GLN A 175 7.17 19.99 -10.75
C GLN A 175 6.61 18.57 -10.95
N LEU A 176 5.98 18.29 -12.09
CA LEU A 176 5.50 16.95 -12.43
C LEU A 176 6.65 15.96 -12.61
N SER A 177 7.67 16.34 -13.38
CA SER A 177 8.86 15.51 -13.61
C SER A 177 9.57 15.21 -12.29
N GLU A 178 9.83 16.24 -11.49
CA GLU A 178 10.45 16.14 -10.17
C GLU A 178 9.61 15.27 -9.21
N ALA A 179 8.28 15.40 -9.22
CA ALA A 179 7.37 14.56 -8.42
C ALA A 179 7.58 13.06 -8.69
N ILE A 180 7.55 12.69 -9.97
CA ILE A 180 7.58 11.29 -10.39
C ILE A 180 8.97 10.71 -10.09
N VAL A 181 10.03 11.48 -10.32
CA VAL A 181 11.40 11.09 -9.97
C VAL A 181 11.54 10.90 -8.46
N GLN A 182 11.00 11.81 -7.64
CA GLN A 182 11.07 11.70 -6.19
C GLN A 182 10.31 10.46 -5.67
N LEU A 183 9.11 10.20 -6.20
CA LEU A 183 8.24 9.12 -5.72
C LEU A 183 8.69 7.73 -6.17
N TYR A 184 9.22 7.62 -7.39
CA TYR A 184 9.47 6.32 -8.03
C TYR A 184 10.93 6.09 -8.44
N ALA A 185 11.81 7.08 -8.25
CA ALA A 185 13.21 7.05 -8.70
C ALA A 185 13.35 6.70 -10.20
N ILE A 186 12.38 7.13 -11.01
CA ILE A 186 12.33 6.93 -12.46
C ILE A 186 11.90 8.24 -13.13
N LYS A 187 12.53 8.54 -14.27
CA LYS A 187 12.12 9.67 -15.10
C LYS A 187 10.92 9.29 -15.96
N PRO A 188 9.84 10.09 -15.97
CA PRO A 188 8.74 9.89 -16.90
C PRO A 188 9.20 10.22 -18.33
N ARG A 189 8.61 9.55 -19.33
CA ARG A 189 8.71 9.98 -20.72
C ARG A 189 7.52 10.89 -21.03
N LEU A 190 7.80 12.10 -21.48
CA LEU A 190 6.79 13.13 -21.74
C LEU A 190 6.63 13.32 -23.26
N ALA A 191 5.38 13.38 -23.72
CA ALA A 191 5.02 13.73 -25.10
C ALA A 191 3.96 14.84 -25.10
N PHE A 192 3.92 15.63 -26.17
CA PHE A 192 2.96 16.70 -26.34
C PHE A 192 2.39 16.70 -27.75
N VAL A 193 1.08 16.82 -27.86
CA VAL A 193 0.34 17.01 -29.10
C VAL A 193 -0.59 18.21 -28.91
N GLY A 194 -0.30 19.30 -29.62
CA GLY A 194 -1.12 20.50 -29.63
C GLY A 194 -1.93 20.56 -30.90
N TYR A 195 -3.26 20.56 -30.79
CA TYR A 195 -4.16 20.76 -31.93
C TYR A 195 -4.86 22.12 -31.82
N ARG A 196 -5.45 22.53 -32.93
CA ARG A 196 -6.21 23.77 -33.12
C ARG A 196 -7.31 23.48 -34.15
N ASP A 197 -7.59 24.40 -35.06
CA ASP A 197 -8.56 24.27 -36.13
C ASP A 197 -8.05 23.47 -37.36
N ILE A 198 -8.94 23.09 -38.28
CA ILE A 198 -8.74 22.16 -39.42
C ILE A 198 -7.62 22.58 -40.39
N ASP A 199 -7.38 23.88 -40.53
CA ASP A 199 -6.39 24.47 -41.43
C ASP A 199 -5.13 25.01 -40.71
N GLU A 200 -5.02 24.77 -39.40
CA GLU A 200 -3.87 25.17 -38.61
C GLU A 200 -2.87 24.01 -38.38
N ASN A 201 -1.61 24.37 -38.14
CA ASN A 201 -0.56 23.37 -37.95
C ASN A 201 -0.66 22.72 -36.56
N LEU A 202 -0.63 21.39 -36.56
CA LEU A 202 -0.49 20.58 -35.34
C LEU A 202 0.95 20.66 -34.80
N GLU A 203 1.08 20.85 -33.49
CA GLU A 203 2.35 20.85 -32.78
C GLU A 203 2.61 19.46 -32.20
N LYS A 204 3.78 18.87 -32.48
CA LYS A 204 4.11 17.51 -32.01
C LYS A 204 5.50 17.45 -31.40
N LEU A 205 5.56 16.88 -30.19
CA LEU A 205 6.77 16.34 -29.59
C LEU A 205 6.52 14.87 -29.22
N ASP A 206 7.27 13.98 -29.86
CA ASP A 206 7.32 12.56 -29.47
C ASP A 206 8.01 12.39 -28.10
N PHE A 207 7.82 11.22 -27.49
CA PHE A 207 8.28 10.93 -26.13
C PHE A 207 9.77 11.22 -25.91
N THR A 208 10.04 12.01 -24.87
CA THR A 208 11.38 12.34 -24.39
C THR A 208 11.47 12.11 -22.88
N ASP A 209 12.59 11.57 -22.42
CA ASP A 209 12.96 11.45 -20.99
C ASP A 209 13.77 12.67 -20.49
N THR A 210 14.00 13.64 -21.37
CA THR A 210 14.73 14.87 -21.08
C THR A 210 13.75 16.00 -20.82
N GLU A 211 13.61 16.37 -19.55
CA GLU A 211 12.73 17.47 -19.11
C GLU A 211 13.04 18.79 -19.82
N ASN A 212 14.31 19.14 -19.96
CA ASN A 212 14.73 20.37 -20.66
C ASN A 212 14.22 20.42 -22.11
N ARG A 213 14.28 19.30 -22.83
CA ARG A 213 13.79 19.22 -24.21
C ARG A 213 12.28 19.43 -24.28
N PHE A 214 11.55 18.85 -23.32
CA PHE A 214 10.09 19.02 -23.23
C PHE A 214 9.73 20.47 -22.92
N GLN A 215 10.41 21.09 -21.94
CA GLN A 215 10.24 22.49 -21.57
C GLN A 215 10.56 23.46 -22.71
N GLU A 216 11.70 23.27 -23.39
CA GLU A 216 12.10 24.06 -24.55
C GLU A 216 11.10 23.98 -25.69
N PHE A 217 10.50 22.80 -25.93
CA PHE A 217 9.44 22.64 -26.90
C PHE A 217 8.17 23.37 -26.49
N LEU A 218 7.67 23.12 -25.27
CA LEU A 218 6.47 23.78 -24.76
C LEU A 218 6.59 25.31 -24.78
N ASN A 219 7.76 25.85 -24.44
CA ASN A 219 7.98 27.30 -24.42
C ASN A 219 7.72 27.97 -25.78
N LYS A 220 7.88 27.23 -26.90
CA LYS A 220 7.65 27.74 -28.26
C LYS A 220 6.16 27.80 -28.63
N ILE A 221 5.31 27.00 -28.01
CA ILE A 221 3.89 26.89 -28.35
C ILE A 221 3.16 28.15 -27.89
N GLN A 222 2.32 28.75 -28.74
CA GLN A 222 1.51 29.91 -28.35
C GLN A 222 0.03 29.59 -28.51
N ALA A 223 -0.79 30.08 -27.57
CA ALA A 223 -2.24 29.99 -27.66
C ALA A 223 -2.76 31.05 -28.64
N MET A 224 -3.15 30.64 -29.85
CA MET A 224 -3.49 31.50 -30.99
C MET A 224 -4.46 30.78 -31.93
N GLY A 225 -5.06 31.50 -32.87
CA GLY A 225 -6.00 30.89 -33.82
C GLY A 225 -7.39 30.69 -33.23
N GLY A 226 -8.15 29.83 -33.91
CA GLY A 226 -9.61 29.64 -33.77
C GLY A 226 -10.38 30.39 -34.87
N ASP A 227 -11.20 29.66 -35.63
CA ASP A 227 -12.18 30.22 -36.59
C ASP A 227 -13.59 30.16 -35.99
N ASP A 228 -14.09 28.94 -35.77
CA ASP A 228 -15.30 28.65 -35.02
C ASP A 228 -15.01 28.10 -33.62
N THR A 229 -16.03 27.63 -32.91
CA THR A 229 -15.90 27.13 -31.54
C THR A 229 -15.40 25.68 -31.50
N CYS A 230 -15.53 24.93 -32.59
CA CYS A 230 -15.10 23.54 -32.68
C CYS A 230 -13.66 23.44 -33.20
N GLU A 231 -12.95 22.39 -32.81
CA GLU A 231 -11.52 22.21 -33.12
C GLU A 231 -11.22 20.85 -33.81
N ASP A 232 -10.05 20.73 -34.47
CA ASP A 232 -9.58 19.49 -35.13
C ASP A 232 -8.97 18.47 -34.14
N VAL A 233 -9.79 18.08 -33.16
CA VAL A 233 -9.45 17.05 -32.15
C VAL A 233 -9.03 15.74 -32.81
N PHE A 234 -9.61 15.39 -33.96
CA PHE A 234 -9.34 14.13 -34.64
C PHE A 234 -7.90 14.06 -35.17
N SER A 235 -7.32 15.17 -35.66
CA SER A 235 -5.89 15.22 -36.02
C SER A 235 -5.00 15.04 -34.79
N GLY A 236 -5.37 15.63 -33.67
CA GLY A 236 -4.68 15.43 -32.39
C GLY A 236 -4.64 13.96 -31.97
N LEU A 237 -5.79 13.30 -31.97
CA LEU A 237 -5.92 11.89 -31.62
C LEU A 237 -5.20 10.96 -32.59
N GLU A 238 -5.20 11.27 -33.89
CA GLU A 238 -4.47 10.49 -34.91
C GLU A 238 -2.97 10.58 -34.68
N CYS A 239 -2.46 11.77 -34.33
CA CYS A 239 -1.07 11.96 -33.95
C CYS A 239 -0.71 11.17 -32.69
N VAL A 240 -1.59 11.17 -31.66
CA VAL A 240 -1.41 10.39 -30.43
C VAL A 240 -1.24 8.89 -30.72
N ALA A 241 -2.04 8.35 -31.65
CA ALA A 241 -1.98 6.95 -32.05
C ALA A 241 -0.63 6.56 -32.70
N GLN A 242 0.15 7.53 -33.17
CA GLN A 242 1.43 7.34 -33.86
C GLN A 242 2.66 7.63 -32.99
N LEU A 243 2.49 7.99 -31.71
CA LEU A 243 3.60 8.26 -30.80
C LEU A 243 4.34 6.98 -30.39
N SER A 244 5.60 7.12 -29.97
CA SER A 244 6.49 6.02 -29.59
C SER A 244 6.25 5.47 -28.17
N TRP A 245 5.01 5.05 -27.87
CA TRP A 245 4.63 4.44 -26.60
C TRP A 245 5.42 3.16 -26.31
N SER A 246 6.07 3.08 -25.15
CA SER A 246 6.87 1.91 -24.74
C SER A 246 6.87 1.60 -23.24
N SER A 247 6.40 2.50 -22.38
CA SER A 247 6.37 2.26 -20.92
C SER A 247 5.27 1.28 -20.50
N SER A 248 5.43 0.72 -19.29
CA SER A 248 4.45 -0.20 -18.68
C SER A 248 3.13 0.51 -18.35
N ASN A 249 3.20 1.77 -17.94
CA ASN A 249 2.03 2.63 -17.78
C ASN A 249 1.99 3.66 -18.90
N ARG A 250 0.80 3.87 -19.48
CA ARG A 250 0.59 4.80 -20.59
C ARG A 250 -0.61 5.67 -20.28
N LEU A 251 -0.38 6.96 -20.13
CA LEU A 251 -1.40 7.93 -19.74
C LEU A 251 -1.53 9.02 -20.82
N LEU A 252 -2.73 9.16 -21.36
CA LEU A 252 -3.12 10.29 -22.20
C LEU A 252 -3.96 11.25 -21.35
N VAL A 253 -3.52 12.51 -21.27
CA VAL A 253 -4.27 13.60 -20.64
C VAL A 253 -4.73 14.55 -21.73
N HIS A 254 -6.04 14.59 -21.96
CA HIS A 254 -6.67 15.46 -22.96
C HIS A 254 -7.26 16.69 -22.29
N ILE A 255 -6.74 17.87 -22.64
CA ILE A 255 -7.08 19.17 -22.03
C ILE A 255 -7.69 20.06 -23.11
N CYS A 256 -8.96 20.40 -22.96
CA CYS A 256 -9.68 21.18 -23.96
C CYS A 256 -10.87 21.94 -23.36
N ASP A 257 -11.20 23.07 -23.96
CA ASP A 257 -12.40 23.85 -23.65
C ASP A 257 -13.42 23.89 -24.81
N ALA A 258 -13.05 23.35 -25.97
CA ALA A 258 -13.89 23.24 -27.16
C ALA A 258 -14.13 21.77 -27.61
N PRO A 259 -15.33 21.43 -28.13
CA PRO A 259 -15.62 20.11 -28.70
C PRO A 259 -15.01 19.96 -30.11
N CYS A 260 -15.06 18.74 -30.65
CA CYS A 260 -14.72 18.48 -32.06
C CYS A 260 -15.90 18.79 -33.00
N HIS A 261 -15.59 19.02 -34.28
CA HIS A 261 -16.60 19.23 -35.32
C HIS A 261 -17.56 18.05 -35.52
N GLY A 262 -18.82 18.36 -35.82
CA GLY A 262 -19.90 17.42 -36.03
C GLY A 262 -21.01 17.57 -34.99
N GLN A 263 -22.24 17.73 -35.46
CA GLN A 263 -23.43 17.94 -34.61
C GLN A 263 -23.68 16.82 -33.58
N GLU A 264 -23.13 15.63 -33.82
CA GLU A 264 -23.17 14.51 -32.88
C GLU A 264 -22.32 14.74 -31.63
N TYR A 265 -21.36 15.67 -31.62
CA TYR A 265 -20.40 15.87 -30.51
C TYR A 265 -20.69 17.08 -29.62
N HIS A 266 -21.64 17.92 -29.99
CA HIS A 266 -22.04 19.10 -29.19
C HIS A 266 -23.53 19.44 -29.35
N GLU A 267 -23.99 20.45 -28.62
CA GLU A 267 -25.39 20.92 -28.64
C GLU A 267 -25.57 22.31 -29.28
N PHE A 268 -24.52 22.86 -29.90
CA PHE A 268 -24.61 24.15 -30.58
C PHE A 268 -25.71 24.17 -31.66
N GLN A 269 -26.39 25.31 -31.78
CA GLN A 269 -27.43 25.53 -32.78
C GLN A 269 -26.91 26.38 -33.94
N GLY A 270 -27.12 25.90 -35.17
CA GLY A 270 -26.67 26.57 -36.39
C GLY A 270 -25.16 26.48 -36.63
N THR A 271 -24.68 27.14 -37.69
CA THR A 271 -23.26 27.07 -38.13
C THR A 271 -22.35 28.08 -37.44
N ALA A 272 -22.88 28.94 -36.58
CA ALA A 272 -22.09 30.03 -35.97
C ALA A 272 -21.00 29.53 -35.01
N ASN A 273 -21.08 28.27 -34.57
CA ASN A 273 -20.14 27.64 -33.64
C ASN A 273 -19.51 26.36 -34.20
N ASP A 274 -20.00 25.86 -35.34
CA ASP A 274 -19.44 24.71 -36.04
C ASP A 274 -19.57 24.93 -37.56
N ASN A 275 -18.45 25.21 -38.22
CA ASN A 275 -18.38 25.36 -39.67
C ASN A 275 -18.52 24.01 -40.40
N TYR A 276 -18.41 22.89 -39.67
CA TYR A 276 -18.36 21.53 -40.18
C TYR A 276 -19.41 20.61 -39.52
N LEU A 277 -20.66 21.07 -39.42
CA LEU A 277 -21.80 20.35 -38.80
C LEU A 277 -22.04 18.91 -39.30
N LYS A 278 -21.59 18.57 -40.51
CA LYS A 278 -21.74 17.23 -41.09
C LYS A 278 -20.69 16.22 -40.60
N GLY A 279 -19.78 16.65 -39.73
CA GLY A 279 -18.69 15.86 -39.19
C GLY A 279 -17.32 16.26 -39.75
N ASP A 280 -16.33 15.46 -39.42
CA ASP A 280 -14.93 15.68 -39.79
C ASP A 280 -14.73 15.91 -41.31
N PRO A 281 -14.16 17.04 -41.75
CA PRO A 281 -13.94 17.32 -43.18
C PRO A 281 -12.96 16.35 -43.85
N LYS A 282 -12.09 15.71 -43.07
CA LYS A 282 -11.16 14.68 -43.55
C LYS A 282 -11.85 13.30 -43.63
N ASN A 283 -13.15 13.21 -43.37
CA ASN A 283 -13.99 12.00 -43.42
C ASN A 283 -13.44 10.83 -42.59
N ARG A 284 -12.79 11.12 -41.47
CA ARG A 284 -12.30 10.10 -40.53
C ARG A 284 -13.45 9.61 -39.66
N GLU A 285 -13.40 8.32 -39.34
CA GLU A 285 -14.40 7.68 -38.48
C GLU A 285 -13.90 7.59 -37.03
N LEU A 286 -14.71 8.08 -36.08
CA LEU A 286 -14.42 7.99 -34.65
C LEU A 286 -14.09 6.56 -34.20
N SER A 287 -14.83 5.57 -34.71
CA SER A 287 -14.65 4.16 -34.37
C SER A 287 -13.24 3.66 -34.69
N LYS A 288 -12.75 3.94 -35.89
CA LYS A 288 -11.40 3.56 -36.33
C LYS A 288 -10.32 4.25 -35.49
N LEU A 289 -10.52 5.52 -35.19
CA LEU A 289 -9.60 6.33 -34.41
C LEU A 289 -9.52 5.88 -32.94
N MET A 290 -10.65 5.69 -32.27
CA MET A 290 -10.66 5.22 -30.89
C MET A 290 -10.14 3.79 -30.77
N LEU A 291 -10.41 2.93 -31.76
CA LEU A 291 -9.85 1.57 -31.79
C LEU A 291 -8.32 1.57 -31.99
N SER A 292 -7.75 2.51 -32.74
CA SER A 292 -6.29 2.60 -32.90
C SER A 292 -5.62 3.00 -31.58
N ILE A 293 -6.20 3.95 -30.85
CA ILE A 293 -5.72 4.37 -29.51
C ILE A 293 -5.92 3.26 -28.48
N LYS A 294 -7.06 2.57 -28.48
CA LYS A 294 -7.37 1.49 -27.53
C LYS A 294 -6.36 0.33 -27.61
N ARG A 295 -5.84 0.02 -28.80
CA ARG A 295 -4.81 -1.02 -29.00
C ARG A 295 -3.47 -0.67 -28.34
N LEU A 296 -3.25 0.59 -27.99
CA LEU A 296 -2.04 1.04 -27.30
C LEU A 296 -2.11 0.84 -25.78
N ASP A 297 -3.22 0.32 -25.24
CA ASP A 297 -3.42 0.09 -23.79
C ASP A 297 -3.19 1.36 -22.96
N ILE A 298 -3.72 2.48 -23.45
CA ILE A 298 -3.60 3.79 -22.84
C ILE A 298 -4.74 4.00 -21.84
N THR A 299 -4.40 4.49 -20.65
CA THR A 299 -5.39 5.11 -19.75
C THR A 299 -5.73 6.51 -20.29
N TYR A 300 -6.94 6.69 -20.81
CA TYR A 300 -7.41 7.97 -21.35
C TYR A 300 -8.08 8.79 -20.24
N CYS A 301 -7.49 9.94 -19.91
CA CYS A 301 -8.07 10.93 -19.03
C CYS A 301 -8.45 12.22 -19.76
N LYS A 302 -9.61 12.79 -19.42
CA LYS A 302 -10.04 14.12 -19.86
C LYS A 302 -9.94 15.15 -18.74
N ILE A 303 -9.68 16.39 -19.11
CA ILE A 303 -9.77 17.59 -18.26
C ILE A 303 -10.76 18.54 -18.97
N PRO A 304 -12.07 18.40 -18.71
CA PRO A 304 -13.06 19.30 -19.28
C PRO A 304 -12.99 20.64 -18.55
N LEU A 305 -12.74 21.72 -19.30
CA LEU A 305 -12.63 23.06 -18.72
C LEU A 305 -13.99 23.78 -18.64
N ASN A 306 -14.98 23.26 -19.35
CA ASN A 306 -16.37 23.69 -19.31
C ASN A 306 -17.29 22.54 -19.80
N GLY A 307 -18.60 22.76 -19.80
CA GLY A 307 -19.60 21.74 -20.17
C GLY A 307 -19.77 21.50 -21.68
N THR A 308 -19.17 22.30 -22.57
CA THR A 308 -19.39 22.19 -24.03
C THR A 308 -18.82 20.89 -24.61
N THR A 309 -17.80 20.33 -23.96
CA THR A 309 -17.09 19.12 -24.39
C THR A 309 -17.75 17.82 -23.88
N ASN A 310 -18.78 17.91 -23.04
CA ASN A 310 -19.37 16.75 -22.37
C ASN A 310 -19.88 15.70 -23.37
N LYS A 311 -20.67 16.13 -24.34
CA LYS A 311 -21.25 15.25 -25.36
C LYS A 311 -20.18 14.58 -26.22
N MET A 312 -19.14 15.31 -26.64
CA MET A 312 -17.97 14.75 -27.32
C MET A 312 -17.35 13.60 -26.51
N PHE A 313 -17.10 13.83 -25.22
CA PHE A 313 -16.48 12.80 -24.38
C PHE A 313 -17.41 11.62 -24.07
N GLU A 314 -18.74 11.83 -24.06
CA GLU A 314 -19.71 10.73 -23.96
C GLU A 314 -19.63 9.81 -25.18
N GLU A 315 -19.61 10.38 -26.39
CA GLU A 315 -19.45 9.62 -27.64
C GLU A 315 -18.07 8.93 -27.70
N PHE A 316 -17.01 9.61 -27.28
CA PHE A 316 -15.67 9.02 -27.25
C PHE A 316 -15.62 7.86 -26.24
N ALA A 317 -16.20 8.02 -25.06
CA ALA A 317 -16.25 6.99 -24.04
C ALA A 317 -17.10 5.79 -24.46
N PHE A 318 -18.19 6.00 -25.20
CA PHE A 318 -19.02 4.93 -25.74
C PHE A 318 -18.21 3.98 -26.64
N VAL A 319 -17.33 4.51 -27.48
CA VAL A 319 -16.48 3.71 -28.38
C VAL A 319 -15.22 3.18 -27.68
N PHE A 320 -14.54 4.03 -26.92
CA PHE A 320 -13.28 3.68 -26.26
C PHE A 320 -13.49 2.68 -25.10
N GLY A 321 -14.60 2.83 -24.38
CA GLY A 321 -15.04 1.99 -23.26
C GLY A 321 -15.09 2.75 -21.94
N SER A 322 -14.02 3.47 -21.59
CA SER A 322 -14.01 4.34 -20.40
C SER A 322 -12.98 5.47 -20.55
N ILE A 323 -13.40 6.69 -20.24
CA ILE A 323 -12.52 7.86 -20.15
C ILE A 323 -12.63 8.42 -18.75
N SER A 324 -11.51 8.45 -18.01
CA SER A 324 -11.47 8.99 -16.66
C SER A 324 -11.51 10.51 -16.69
N GLU A 325 -12.21 11.16 -15.76
CA GLU A 325 -12.14 12.61 -15.61
C GLU A 325 -11.11 12.98 -14.54
N ILE A 326 -10.32 14.02 -14.80
CA ILE A 326 -9.49 14.70 -13.80
C ILE A 326 -10.12 16.07 -13.57
N HIS A 327 -10.68 16.27 -12.38
CA HIS A 327 -11.29 17.54 -12.01
C HIS A 327 -10.21 18.57 -11.66
N VAL A 328 -10.24 19.71 -12.33
CA VAL A 328 -9.31 20.82 -12.11
C VAL A 328 -10.13 22.05 -11.76
N SER A 329 -9.99 22.53 -10.52
CA SER A 329 -10.76 23.68 -10.02
C SER A 329 -10.27 25.01 -10.57
N ASP A 330 -8.97 25.14 -10.81
CA ASP A 330 -8.33 26.31 -11.41
C ASP A 330 -7.01 25.91 -12.13
N PRO A 331 -6.49 26.74 -13.06
CA PRO A 331 -5.27 26.42 -13.80
C PRO A 331 -4.02 26.16 -12.93
N ALA A 332 -3.92 26.76 -11.74
CA ALA A 332 -2.79 26.55 -10.85
C ALA A 332 -2.78 25.15 -10.21
N CYS A 333 -3.93 24.47 -10.16
CA CYS A 333 -4.05 23.09 -9.67
C CYS A 333 -3.84 22.03 -10.75
N LEU A 334 -3.77 22.41 -12.04
CA LEU A 334 -3.72 21.48 -13.18
C LEU A 334 -2.68 20.37 -13.01
N ILE A 335 -1.42 20.74 -12.77
CA ILE A 335 -0.32 19.77 -12.69
C ILE A 335 -0.44 18.90 -11.43
N LYS A 336 -0.89 19.45 -10.30
CA LYS A 336 -1.12 18.68 -9.08
C LYS A 336 -2.08 17.53 -9.33
N CYS A 337 -3.23 17.80 -9.96
CA CYS A 337 -4.23 16.78 -10.28
C CYS A 337 -3.68 15.69 -11.22
N ILE A 338 -2.82 16.06 -12.17
CA ILE A 338 -2.15 15.10 -13.07
C ILE A 338 -1.13 14.24 -12.32
N ILE A 339 -0.36 14.80 -11.40
CA ILE A 339 0.60 14.04 -10.56
C ILE A 339 -0.16 13.01 -9.72
N GLU A 340 -1.30 13.39 -9.13
CA GLU A 340 -2.14 12.49 -8.35
C GLU A 340 -2.65 11.32 -9.18
N LYS A 341 -3.21 11.60 -10.38
CA LYS A 341 -3.68 10.55 -11.29
C LYS A 341 -2.56 9.64 -11.76
N THR A 342 -1.41 10.22 -12.13
CA THR A 342 -0.20 9.49 -12.53
C THR A 342 0.26 8.54 -11.43
N SER A 343 0.31 9.04 -10.20
CA SER A 343 0.74 8.24 -9.04
C SER A 343 -0.20 7.08 -8.75
N SER A 344 -1.51 7.30 -8.83
CA SER A 344 -2.52 6.26 -8.64
C SER A 344 -2.37 5.12 -9.67
N ILE A 345 -2.11 5.44 -10.93
CA ILE A 345 -1.91 4.44 -12.00
C ILE A 345 -0.67 3.60 -11.73
N ILE A 346 0.46 4.24 -11.43
CA ILE A 346 1.72 3.55 -11.14
C ILE A 346 1.55 2.62 -9.93
N GLN A 347 0.93 3.11 -8.85
CA GLN A 347 0.70 2.31 -7.64
C GLN A 347 -0.16 1.07 -7.93
N THR A 348 -1.26 1.24 -8.67
CA THR A 348 -2.15 0.13 -9.05
C THR A 348 -1.41 -0.93 -9.87
N SER A 349 -0.54 -0.50 -10.80
CA SER A 349 0.28 -1.38 -11.63
C SER A 349 1.29 -2.18 -10.79
N ILE A 350 2.01 -1.50 -9.88
CA ILE A 350 2.95 -2.13 -8.95
C ILE A 350 2.24 -3.16 -8.07
N GLU A 351 1.11 -2.80 -7.46
CA GLU A 351 0.34 -3.70 -6.58
C GLU A 351 -0.14 -4.95 -7.32
N SER A 352 -0.61 -4.79 -8.56
CA SER A 352 -1.06 -5.87 -9.41
C SER A 352 0.09 -6.83 -9.77
N ALA A 353 1.25 -6.30 -10.14
CA ALA A 353 2.41 -7.12 -10.49
C ALA A 353 3.04 -7.82 -9.28
N VAL A 354 3.15 -7.15 -8.13
CA VAL A 354 3.63 -7.77 -6.88
C VAL A 354 2.66 -8.85 -6.41
N SER A 355 1.35 -8.62 -6.52
CA SER A 355 0.33 -9.64 -6.23
C SER A 355 0.48 -10.85 -7.16
N SER A 356 0.64 -10.62 -8.47
CA SER A 356 0.88 -11.68 -9.45
C SER A 356 2.15 -12.48 -9.13
N TYR A 357 3.27 -11.80 -8.84
CA TYR A 357 4.53 -12.45 -8.44
C TYR A 357 4.37 -13.31 -7.18
N ARG A 358 3.66 -12.82 -6.15
CA ARG A 358 3.41 -13.58 -4.92
C ARG A 358 2.52 -14.80 -5.13
N ASN A 359 1.69 -14.77 -6.17
CA ASN A 359 0.70 -15.79 -6.50
C ASN A 359 1.06 -16.66 -7.71
N SER A 360 2.22 -16.45 -8.35
CA SER A 360 2.60 -17.03 -9.66
C SER A 360 2.57 -18.56 -9.74
N ASN A 361 2.55 -19.25 -8.60
CA ASN A 361 2.43 -20.71 -8.49
C ASN A 361 1.32 -21.17 -7.52
N LYS A 362 0.42 -20.28 -7.13
CA LYS A 362 -0.66 -20.58 -6.18
C LYS A 362 -1.98 -20.73 -6.93
N GLN A 363 -2.62 -21.88 -6.77
CA GLN A 363 -4.04 -21.99 -7.06
C GLN A 363 -4.80 -21.10 -6.05
N ILE A 364 -5.71 -20.27 -6.57
CA ILE A 364 -6.53 -19.33 -5.80
C ILE A 364 -7.96 -19.88 -5.77
N LYS A 365 -8.63 -19.78 -4.63
CA LYS A 365 -10.04 -20.14 -4.46
C LYS A 365 -10.88 -19.33 -5.45
N SER A 366 -11.77 -20.00 -6.17
CA SER A 366 -12.68 -19.35 -7.11
C SER A 366 -13.95 -18.93 -6.37
N TYR A 367 -14.20 -17.62 -6.34
CA TYR A 367 -15.42 -17.03 -5.82
C TYR A 367 -15.96 -15.99 -6.80
N THR A 368 -17.28 -15.95 -6.95
CA THR A 368 -17.99 -14.80 -7.51
C THR A 368 -18.17 -13.76 -6.41
N LEU A 369 -17.78 -12.50 -6.65
CA LEU A 369 -17.98 -11.42 -5.67
C LEU A 369 -19.44 -11.00 -5.62
N PHE A 370 -19.97 -10.82 -4.41
CA PHE A 370 -21.36 -10.42 -4.19
C PHE A 370 -21.43 -9.28 -3.17
N SER A 371 -21.79 -8.08 -3.63
CA SER A 371 -21.73 -6.85 -2.83
C SER A 371 -22.89 -6.68 -1.84
N LYS A 372 -24.02 -7.36 -2.07
CA LYS A 372 -25.23 -7.24 -1.24
C LYS A 372 -25.17 -8.19 -0.04
N GLU A 373 -25.61 -7.69 1.11
CA GLU A 373 -25.70 -8.49 2.33
C GLU A 373 -26.74 -9.62 2.22
N PRO A 374 -26.48 -10.78 2.85
CA PRO A 374 -27.44 -11.85 2.93
C PRO A 374 -28.54 -11.55 3.95
N ASP A 375 -29.64 -12.30 3.89
CA ASP A 375 -30.61 -12.32 4.99
C ASP A 375 -30.02 -13.12 6.17
N TRP A 376 -29.58 -12.42 7.21
CA TRP A 376 -28.96 -13.00 8.41
C TRP A 376 -29.85 -13.99 9.15
N ASN A 377 -31.18 -13.91 9.02
CA ASN A 377 -32.10 -14.84 9.65
C ASN A 377 -32.16 -16.20 8.92
N SER A 378 -31.79 -16.22 7.63
CA SER A 378 -31.76 -17.43 6.81
C SER A 378 -30.46 -18.23 6.96
N LEU A 379 -29.42 -17.64 7.54
CA LEU A 379 -28.10 -18.25 7.64
C LEU A 379 -27.91 -19.08 8.91
N GLU A 380 -27.20 -20.19 8.76
CA GLU A 380 -26.78 -21.07 9.86
C GLU A 380 -25.84 -20.33 10.83
N THR A 381 -25.96 -20.64 12.12
CA THR A 381 -25.06 -20.16 13.16
C THR A 381 -24.04 -21.24 13.51
N TYR A 382 -22.76 -20.89 13.50
CA TYR A 382 -21.67 -21.80 13.82
C TYR A 382 -21.07 -21.48 15.18
N ASP A 383 -20.83 -22.52 16.00
CA ASP A 383 -19.97 -22.41 17.17
C ASP A 383 -18.50 -22.31 16.74
N VAL A 384 -17.75 -21.42 17.38
CA VAL A 384 -16.35 -21.13 17.05
C VAL A 384 -15.45 -21.14 18.28
N ASN A 385 -14.18 -21.47 18.07
CA ASN A 385 -13.10 -21.09 18.98
C ASN A 385 -12.58 -19.73 18.55
N ILE A 386 -12.46 -18.80 19.48
CA ILE A 386 -11.90 -17.48 19.26
C ILE A 386 -10.47 -17.47 19.79
N THR A 387 -9.55 -16.88 19.05
CA THR A 387 -8.19 -16.58 19.52
C THR A 387 -7.97 -15.07 19.45
N GLU A 388 -7.67 -14.48 20.60
CA GLU A 388 -7.38 -13.07 20.77
C GLU A 388 -5.88 -12.92 21.10
N ILE A 389 -5.25 -11.84 20.64
CA ILE A 389 -3.91 -11.47 21.08
C ILE A 389 -4.03 -10.64 22.35
N ILE A 390 -3.28 -11.01 23.38
CA ILE A 390 -3.11 -10.18 24.56
C ILE A 390 -2.23 -8.99 24.16
N PRO A 391 -2.71 -7.74 24.31
CA PRO A 391 -1.96 -6.57 23.88
C PRO A 391 -0.57 -6.49 24.54
N PRO A 392 0.46 -6.04 23.80
CA PRO A 392 1.76 -5.78 24.39
C PRO A 392 1.67 -4.62 25.40
N ASN A 393 2.49 -4.65 26.43
CA ASN A 393 2.53 -3.61 27.47
C ASN A 393 3.72 -2.67 27.29
N THR A 394 4.81 -3.16 26.68
CA THR A 394 6.06 -2.41 26.48
C THR A 394 6.54 -2.47 25.04
N ILE A 395 7.37 -1.50 24.65
CA ILE A 395 8.07 -1.50 23.35
C ILE A 395 8.93 -2.77 23.17
N ASN A 396 9.44 -3.37 24.25
CA ASN A 396 10.24 -4.58 24.15
C ASN A 396 9.40 -5.81 23.78
N ASP A 397 8.14 -5.86 24.22
CA ASP A 397 7.23 -6.98 23.95
C ASP A 397 7.00 -7.16 22.44
N LEU A 398 7.09 -6.08 21.66
CA LEU A 398 6.91 -6.07 20.20
C LEU A 398 7.91 -6.97 19.44
N PHE A 399 9.03 -7.31 20.07
CA PHE A 399 10.09 -8.14 19.48
C PHE A 399 9.99 -9.62 19.85
N HIS A 400 9.00 -10.00 20.67
CA HIS A 400 8.74 -11.37 21.10
C HIS A 400 7.37 -11.84 20.61
N SER A 401 7.10 -13.14 20.63
CA SER A 401 5.76 -13.65 20.30
C SER A 401 4.78 -13.17 21.36
N LEU A 402 3.62 -12.66 20.94
CA LEU A 402 2.61 -12.18 21.87
C LEU A 402 1.77 -13.34 22.42
N PHE A 403 1.31 -13.21 23.66
CA PHE A 403 0.46 -14.22 24.28
C PHE A 403 -0.92 -14.22 23.63
N ILE A 404 -1.53 -15.41 23.53
CA ILE A 404 -2.88 -15.59 23.02
C ILE A 404 -3.83 -15.99 24.14
N ARG A 405 -5.07 -15.52 24.05
CA ARG A 405 -6.20 -16.02 24.85
C ARG A 405 -7.17 -16.74 23.92
N LYS A 406 -7.77 -17.84 24.39
CA LYS A 406 -8.79 -18.56 23.65
C LYS A 406 -10.12 -18.54 24.40
N THR A 407 -11.19 -18.20 23.69
CA THR A 407 -12.56 -18.22 24.20
C THR A 407 -13.48 -18.94 23.21
N ASN A 408 -14.77 -19.01 23.53
CA ASN A 408 -15.78 -19.60 22.67
C ASN A 408 -16.74 -18.52 22.20
N GLY A 409 -17.28 -18.69 20.99
CA GLY A 409 -18.29 -17.76 20.50
C GLY A 409 -19.13 -18.37 19.41
N ARG A 410 -19.91 -17.50 18.77
CA ARG A 410 -20.79 -17.86 17.66
C ARG A 410 -20.59 -16.92 16.49
N MET A 411 -20.78 -17.42 15.28
CA MET A 411 -20.74 -16.59 14.08
C MET A 411 -21.78 -16.97 13.03
N LYS A 412 -22.08 -16.00 12.16
CA LYS A 412 -22.75 -16.18 10.87
C LYS A 412 -21.90 -15.53 9.79
N ILE A 413 -21.79 -16.13 8.62
CA ILE A 413 -20.94 -15.62 7.54
C ILE A 413 -21.69 -15.73 6.21
N ALA A 414 -21.52 -14.71 5.36
CA ALA A 414 -22.09 -14.72 4.02
C ALA A 414 -21.48 -15.86 3.17
N PRO A 415 -22.26 -16.49 2.27
CA PRO A 415 -21.77 -17.59 1.44
C PRO A 415 -20.75 -17.16 0.38
N HIS A 416 -20.78 -15.88 -0.02
CA HIS A 416 -19.90 -15.31 -1.03
C HIS A 416 -19.19 -14.06 -0.49
N PRO A 417 -17.92 -13.83 -0.86
CA PRO A 417 -17.20 -12.64 -0.46
C PRO A 417 -17.71 -11.42 -1.23
N PHE A 418 -17.66 -10.25 -0.61
CA PHE A 418 -18.02 -8.99 -1.27
C PHE A 418 -16.80 -8.28 -1.87
N ALA A 419 -15.60 -8.60 -1.39
CA ALA A 419 -14.36 -8.01 -1.88
C ALA A 419 -13.20 -9.02 -1.84
N LYS A 420 -12.13 -8.71 -2.59
CA LYS A 420 -10.89 -9.50 -2.64
C LYS A 420 -9.70 -8.55 -2.66
N GLY A 421 -8.79 -8.70 -1.70
CA GLY A 421 -7.46 -8.07 -1.71
C GLY A 421 -6.41 -8.93 -2.39
N SER A 422 -5.14 -8.57 -2.25
CA SER A 422 -4.01 -9.31 -2.85
C SER A 422 -3.85 -10.74 -2.30
N LEU A 423 -4.19 -10.95 -1.02
CA LEU A 423 -3.99 -12.23 -0.31
C LEU A 423 -5.26 -12.84 0.28
N ARG A 424 -6.34 -12.07 0.48
CA ARG A 424 -7.53 -12.49 1.23
C ARG A 424 -8.83 -12.07 0.56
N PHE A 425 -9.85 -12.89 0.73
CA PHE A 425 -11.25 -12.54 0.47
C PHE A 425 -11.88 -11.93 1.72
N ALA A 426 -12.81 -11.00 1.53
CA ALA A 426 -13.59 -10.39 2.60
C ALA A 426 -15.06 -10.77 2.46
N PHE A 427 -15.65 -11.28 3.54
CA PHE A 427 -17.04 -11.71 3.63
C PHE A 427 -17.75 -10.86 4.67
N TYR A 428 -19.01 -10.52 4.42
CA TYR A 428 -19.87 -10.00 5.48
C TYR A 428 -20.10 -11.09 6.51
N GLY A 429 -20.25 -10.70 7.76
CA GLY A 429 -20.69 -11.63 8.78
C GLY A 429 -21.14 -10.98 10.07
N GLN A 430 -21.57 -11.83 10.98
CA GLN A 430 -21.96 -11.47 12.33
C GLN A 430 -21.18 -12.35 13.32
N TYR A 431 -20.77 -11.76 14.43
CA TYR A 431 -19.91 -12.38 15.43
C TYR A 431 -20.41 -12.07 16.85
N SER A 432 -20.26 -13.01 17.78
CA SER A 432 -20.59 -12.86 19.19
C SER A 432 -19.61 -13.65 20.06
N ASN A 433 -19.07 -12.98 21.09
CA ASN A 433 -18.28 -13.59 22.17
C ASN A 433 -19.22 -13.74 23.39
N ASP A 434 -19.32 -14.93 23.98
CA ASP A 434 -20.01 -15.19 25.26
C ASP A 434 -21.50 -14.76 25.37
N ASP A 435 -22.37 -15.25 24.47
CA ASP A 435 -23.84 -15.04 24.50
C ASP A 435 -24.34 -13.58 24.45
N SER A 436 -23.45 -12.64 24.12
CA SER A 436 -23.79 -11.27 23.75
C SER A 436 -24.53 -11.20 22.41
N SER A 437 -25.19 -10.07 22.12
CA SER A 437 -25.80 -9.83 20.81
C SER A 437 -24.75 -9.86 19.70
N PHE A 438 -25.12 -10.45 18.55
CA PHE A 438 -24.30 -10.42 17.35
C PHE A 438 -23.92 -8.98 16.94
N VAL A 439 -22.65 -8.78 16.57
CA VAL A 439 -22.13 -7.55 15.97
C VAL A 439 -21.73 -7.79 14.52
N ASP A 440 -21.95 -6.79 13.68
CA ASP A 440 -21.58 -6.85 12.26
C ASP A 440 -20.07 -6.69 12.07
N VAL A 441 -19.49 -7.65 11.35
CA VAL A 441 -18.05 -7.80 11.16
C VAL A 441 -17.72 -8.14 9.71
N VAL A 442 -16.43 -8.08 9.40
CA VAL A 442 -15.85 -8.61 8.16
C VAL A 442 -15.00 -9.82 8.50
N PHE A 443 -15.31 -10.95 7.89
CA PHE A 443 -14.47 -12.15 7.94
C PHE A 443 -13.49 -12.15 6.76
N LYS A 444 -12.21 -12.36 7.04
CA LYS A 444 -11.13 -12.44 6.06
C LYS A 444 -10.57 -13.84 5.97
N GLU A 445 -10.57 -14.39 4.77
CA GLU A 445 -10.04 -15.73 4.46
C GLU A 445 -8.90 -15.64 3.46
N LEU A 446 -7.79 -16.33 3.70
CA LEU A 446 -6.68 -16.43 2.74
C LEU A 446 -7.16 -17.03 1.42
N ALA A 447 -6.75 -16.40 0.32
CA ALA A 447 -7.26 -16.67 -1.01
C ALA A 447 -6.66 -17.93 -1.65
N SER A 448 -5.50 -18.40 -1.20
CA SER A 448 -4.85 -19.58 -1.77
C SER A 448 -5.63 -20.87 -1.46
N THR A 449 -5.60 -21.86 -2.35
CA THR A 449 -6.08 -23.22 -2.09
C THR A 449 -5.01 -24.12 -1.48
N ASP A 450 -3.73 -23.69 -1.48
CA ASP A 450 -2.62 -24.49 -0.94
C ASP A 450 -2.75 -24.60 0.60
N PRO A 451 -2.88 -25.81 1.16
CA PRO A 451 -2.91 -26.01 2.62
C PRO A 451 -1.69 -25.41 3.33
N LYS A 452 -0.52 -25.37 2.68
CA LYS A 452 0.69 -24.78 3.27
C LYS A 452 0.58 -23.27 3.45
N ALA A 453 -0.19 -22.60 2.59
CA ALA A 453 -0.43 -21.17 2.65
C ALA A 453 -1.60 -20.78 3.56
N ASN A 454 -2.42 -21.74 4.02
CA ASN A 454 -3.59 -21.53 4.87
C ASN A 454 -3.38 -22.02 6.32
N LYS A 455 -2.12 -22.10 6.78
CA LYS A 455 -1.80 -22.55 8.15
C LYS A 455 -2.26 -21.51 9.18
N PHE A 456 -2.62 -21.99 10.37
CA PHE A 456 -2.97 -21.14 11.51
C PHE A 456 -1.91 -20.06 11.82
N ILE A 457 -0.63 -20.39 11.70
CA ILE A 457 0.47 -19.45 11.94
C ILE A 457 0.41 -18.21 11.03
N VAL A 458 -0.06 -18.33 9.78
CA VAL A 458 -0.17 -17.18 8.86
C VAL A 458 -1.21 -16.19 9.40
N TYR A 459 -2.35 -16.71 9.86
CA TYR A 459 -3.39 -15.89 10.48
C TYR A 459 -2.94 -15.30 11.81
N GLN A 460 -2.21 -16.07 12.62
CA GLN A 460 -1.68 -15.60 13.90
C GLN A 460 -0.67 -14.45 13.69
N GLU A 461 0.24 -14.57 12.72
CA GLU A 461 1.18 -13.50 12.38
C GLU A 461 0.45 -12.21 11.96
N HIS A 462 -0.60 -12.31 11.12
CA HIS A 462 -1.43 -11.15 10.77
C HIS A 462 -2.11 -10.52 11.99
N LEU A 463 -2.63 -11.33 12.91
CA LEU A 463 -3.28 -10.84 14.12
C LEU A 463 -2.27 -10.16 15.07
N GLU A 464 -1.09 -10.74 15.26
CA GLU A 464 0.01 -10.13 16.03
C GLU A 464 0.45 -8.79 15.44
N MET A 465 0.59 -8.69 14.12
CA MET A 465 0.94 -7.44 13.44
C MET A 465 -0.08 -6.33 13.72
N GLN A 466 -1.37 -6.66 13.73
CA GLN A 466 -2.44 -5.72 14.03
C GLN A 466 -2.38 -5.23 15.47
N ALA A 467 -2.15 -6.13 16.43
CA ALA A 467 -1.98 -5.79 17.84
C ALA A 467 -0.76 -4.88 18.10
N ILE A 468 0.36 -5.16 17.43
CA ILE A 468 1.57 -4.31 17.51
C ILE A 468 1.29 -2.91 16.96
N ALA A 469 0.60 -2.81 15.82
CA ALA A 469 0.26 -1.52 15.23
C ALA A 469 -0.72 -0.72 16.09
N GLN A 470 -1.72 -1.38 16.69
CA GLN A 470 -2.64 -0.77 17.65
C GLN A 470 -1.89 -0.20 18.86
N PHE A 471 -1.01 -0.98 19.50
CA PHE A 471 -0.21 -0.51 20.62
C PHE A 471 0.62 0.73 20.26
N LEU A 472 1.31 0.70 19.11
CA LEU A 472 2.10 1.84 18.65
C LEU A 472 1.22 3.07 18.35
N ALA A 473 0.02 2.88 17.81
CA ALA A 473 -0.93 3.96 17.56
C ALA A 473 -1.41 4.60 18.88
N GLU A 474 -1.68 3.81 19.91
CA GLU A 474 -2.03 4.30 21.26
C GLU A 474 -0.91 5.12 21.88
N GLN A 475 0.33 4.62 21.81
CA GLN A 475 1.52 5.35 22.29
C GLN A 475 1.70 6.67 21.52
N PHE A 476 1.56 6.65 20.19
CA PHE A 476 1.63 7.84 19.36
C PHE A 476 0.53 8.85 19.70
N ASN A 477 -0.71 8.40 19.92
CA ASN A 477 -1.83 9.26 20.33
C ASN A 477 -1.57 9.91 21.69
N ALA A 478 -1.01 9.18 22.65
CA ALA A 478 -0.64 9.74 23.95
C ALA A 478 0.44 10.83 23.81
N GLU A 479 1.45 10.62 22.95
CA GLU A 479 2.44 11.64 22.63
C GLU A 479 1.81 12.86 21.93
N GLN A 480 0.90 12.62 20.99
CA GLN A 480 0.18 13.70 20.32
C GLN A 480 -0.61 14.56 21.32
N GLN A 481 -1.37 13.95 22.23
CA GLN A 481 -2.14 14.66 23.25
C GLN A 481 -1.28 15.56 24.15
N ARG A 482 0.00 15.20 24.34
CA ARG A 482 0.95 16.01 25.10
C ARG A 482 1.47 17.23 24.33
N LEU A 483 1.49 17.16 23.00
CA LEU A 483 2.20 18.12 22.14
C LEU A 483 1.27 19.03 21.32
N PHE A 484 0.07 18.55 20.98
CA PHE A 484 -0.88 19.25 20.11
C PHE A 484 -2.18 19.56 20.84
N ARG A 485 -2.77 20.72 20.58
CA ARG A 485 -4.09 21.10 21.14
C ARG A 485 -5.24 20.33 20.48
N ASN A 486 -5.13 20.08 19.18
CA ASN A 486 -6.10 19.34 18.39
C ASN A 486 -5.43 18.06 17.89
N VAL A 487 -5.88 16.90 18.38
CA VAL A 487 -5.34 15.60 18.01
C VAL A 487 -6.31 14.89 17.08
N ILE A 488 -5.79 14.30 16.01
CA ILE A 488 -6.52 13.34 15.20
C ILE A 488 -5.96 11.95 15.56
N PRO A 489 -6.64 11.18 16.43
CA PRO A 489 -6.17 9.87 16.84
C PRO A 489 -6.11 8.89 15.67
N ILE A 490 -5.13 7.99 15.75
CA ILE A 490 -5.00 6.81 14.90
C ILE A 490 -5.46 5.60 15.72
N MET A 491 -6.36 4.81 15.17
CA MET A 491 -6.85 3.58 15.78
C MET A 491 -6.73 2.47 14.75
N TYR A 492 -6.46 1.25 15.18
CA TYR A 492 -6.62 0.04 14.38
C TYR A 492 -7.92 -0.65 14.76
N ALA A 493 -8.52 -1.35 13.80
CA ALA A 493 -9.67 -2.18 14.06
C ALA A 493 -9.29 -3.32 15.01
N ASP A 494 -10.13 -3.56 16.01
CA ASP A 494 -10.06 -4.78 16.80
C ASP A 494 -10.18 -5.98 15.87
N ALA A 495 -9.29 -6.95 16.05
CA ALA A 495 -9.29 -8.17 15.28
C ALA A 495 -9.13 -9.40 16.17
N ASP A 496 -9.74 -10.48 15.72
CA ASP A 496 -9.69 -11.81 16.34
C ASP A 496 -9.43 -12.86 15.26
N LEU A 497 -8.98 -14.06 15.66
CA LEU A 497 -9.12 -15.25 14.82
C LEU A 497 -10.28 -16.08 15.29
N VAL A 498 -11.13 -16.49 14.35
CA VAL A 498 -12.17 -17.48 14.63
C VAL A 498 -11.88 -18.77 13.88
N GLN A 499 -12.12 -19.89 14.56
CA GLN A 499 -12.04 -21.22 13.98
C GLN A 499 -13.36 -21.95 14.18
N GLN A 500 -13.97 -22.40 13.08
CA GLN A 500 -15.21 -23.19 13.13
C GLN A 500 -15.02 -24.50 13.89
N LYS A 501 -15.93 -24.81 14.82
CA LYS A 501 -16.03 -26.12 15.48
C LYS A 501 -16.75 -27.14 14.59
N THR A 502 -16.37 -27.21 13.32
CA THR A 502 -16.92 -28.14 12.33
C THR A 502 -15.82 -29.04 11.79
N ASN A 503 -16.19 -30.11 11.07
CA ASN A 503 -15.24 -31.02 10.42
C ASN A 503 -14.29 -30.30 9.44
N SER A 504 -14.66 -29.12 8.94
CA SER A 504 -13.81 -28.33 8.03
C SER A 504 -12.75 -27.50 8.75
N SER A 505 -12.96 -27.17 10.04
CA SER A 505 -12.07 -26.36 10.89
C SER A 505 -11.56 -25.07 10.22
N LYS A 506 -12.39 -24.43 9.37
CA LYS A 506 -12.02 -23.18 8.68
C LYS A 506 -11.66 -22.07 9.66
N ILE A 507 -10.64 -21.30 9.31
CA ILE A 507 -10.10 -20.19 10.09
C ILE A 507 -10.35 -18.90 9.33
N TYR A 508 -10.79 -17.87 10.05
CA TYR A 508 -10.97 -16.52 9.54
C TYR A 508 -10.33 -15.51 10.49
N GLN A 509 -9.77 -14.44 9.95
CA GLN A 509 -9.56 -13.23 10.74
C GLN A 509 -10.85 -12.42 10.73
N VAL A 510 -11.26 -11.90 11.87
CA VAL A 510 -12.47 -11.09 12.04
C VAL A 510 -12.05 -9.69 12.40
N GLU A 511 -12.72 -8.70 11.85
CA GLU A 511 -12.58 -7.32 12.28
C GLU A 511 -13.92 -6.59 12.19
N ARG A 512 -14.03 -5.48 12.92
CA ARG A 512 -15.24 -4.66 12.88
C ARG A 512 -15.48 -4.09 11.48
N ARG A 513 -16.72 -4.10 11.03
CA ARG A 513 -17.09 -3.54 9.72
C ARG A 513 -16.94 -2.02 9.71
N MET A 514 -16.25 -1.53 8.68
CA MET A 514 -16.13 -0.11 8.35
C MET A 514 -17.15 0.25 7.26
N HIS A 515 -17.84 1.38 7.39
CA HIS A 515 -18.94 1.79 6.49
C HIS A 515 -18.57 2.96 5.57
N GLN A 516 -17.44 3.61 5.84
CA GLN A 516 -16.96 4.76 5.11
C GLN A 516 -16.10 4.34 3.91
N GLU A 517 -15.79 5.30 3.05
CA GLU A 517 -14.93 5.09 1.89
C GLU A 517 -13.53 4.61 2.32
N TRP A 518 -13.13 3.48 1.74
CA TRP A 518 -11.83 2.88 1.97
C TRP A 518 -10.71 3.68 1.31
N ARG A 519 -9.62 3.92 2.04
CA ARG A 519 -8.46 4.69 1.60
C ARG A 519 -7.16 3.99 2.00
N LYS A 520 -6.13 4.20 1.18
CA LYS A 520 -4.77 3.75 1.43
C LYS A 520 -3.83 4.96 1.35
N TRP A 521 -3.15 5.27 2.44
CA TRP A 521 -2.34 6.49 2.58
C TRP A 521 -0.86 6.26 2.25
N ASN A 522 -0.36 5.07 2.54
CA ASN A 522 0.92 4.60 2.04
C ASN A 522 0.89 3.07 1.85
N ASN A 523 1.91 2.51 1.21
CA ASN A 523 2.06 1.07 1.05
C ASN A 523 3.35 0.56 1.71
N ASN A 524 3.57 -0.74 1.65
CA ASN A 524 4.73 -1.39 2.23
C ASN A 524 6.00 -1.36 1.35
N SER A 525 6.04 -0.54 0.31
CA SER A 525 7.16 -0.43 -0.64
C SER A 525 7.50 1.01 -1.04
N GLY A 526 7.08 2.00 -0.24
CA GLY A 526 7.42 3.43 -0.41
C GLY A 526 6.39 4.26 -1.18
N GLY A 527 5.33 3.66 -1.70
CA GLY A 527 4.23 4.39 -2.32
C GLY A 527 3.46 5.21 -1.28
N VAL A 528 3.10 6.43 -1.64
CA VAL A 528 2.31 7.37 -0.83
C VAL A 528 1.16 7.93 -1.65
N SER A 529 -0.03 8.02 -1.05
CA SER A 529 -1.17 8.67 -1.70
C SER A 529 -1.00 10.18 -1.63
N LEU A 530 -0.93 10.83 -2.79
CA LEU A 530 -0.78 12.29 -2.87
C LEU A 530 -2.11 13.02 -2.78
N SER A 531 -3.18 12.46 -3.36
CA SER A 531 -4.52 13.06 -3.33
C SER A 531 -5.10 13.09 -1.92
N GLU A 532 -4.71 12.11 -1.09
CA GLU A 532 -5.19 11.94 0.27
C GLU A 532 -4.05 12.09 1.28
N TYR A 533 -3.00 12.86 0.96
CA TYR A 533 -1.81 12.96 1.80
C TYR A 533 -2.14 13.35 3.25
N SER A 534 -1.69 12.55 4.20
CA SER A 534 -1.88 12.81 5.63
C SER A 534 -0.54 12.93 6.34
N THR A 535 -0.20 14.15 6.75
CA THR A 535 1.03 14.46 7.51
C THR A 535 1.09 13.67 8.81
N ILE A 536 -0.05 13.45 9.47
CA ILE A 536 -0.15 12.69 10.72
C ILE A 536 0.17 11.21 10.49
N LEU A 537 -0.39 10.60 9.44
CA LEU A 537 -0.12 9.19 9.12
C LEU A 537 1.32 8.97 8.66
N GLN A 538 1.88 9.89 7.86
CA GLN A 538 3.30 9.80 7.49
C GLN A 538 4.23 10.02 8.69
N ALA A 539 3.89 10.94 9.59
CA ALA A 539 4.62 11.13 10.85
C ALA A 539 4.52 9.91 11.77
N PHE A 540 3.38 9.21 11.78
CA PHE A 540 3.23 7.96 12.54
C PHE A 540 4.21 6.89 12.07
N SER A 541 4.28 6.60 10.77
CA SER A 541 5.28 5.67 10.23
C SER A 541 6.73 6.08 10.59
N HIS A 542 7.08 7.36 10.43
CA HIS A 542 8.39 7.92 10.80
C HIS A 542 8.68 7.79 12.31
N TRP A 543 7.68 8.06 13.14
CA TRP A 543 7.77 7.96 14.60
C TRP A 543 7.97 6.51 15.06
N THR A 544 7.24 5.54 14.48
CA THR A 544 7.39 4.11 14.84
C THR A 544 8.81 3.60 14.60
N TYR A 545 9.47 4.08 13.55
CA TYR A 545 10.89 3.81 13.32
C TYR A 545 11.77 4.34 14.46
N HIS A 546 11.55 5.57 14.90
CA HIS A 546 12.41 6.20 15.91
C HIS A 546 12.17 5.67 17.32
N ILE A 547 10.91 5.51 17.74
CA ILE A 547 10.58 5.01 19.08
C ILE A 547 11.07 3.56 19.29
N THR A 548 11.19 2.79 18.21
CA THR A 548 11.69 1.42 18.25
C THR A 548 13.20 1.31 17.98
N SER A 549 13.90 2.44 17.93
CA SER A 549 15.35 2.54 17.64
C SER A 549 15.74 1.90 16.30
N GLY A 550 14.91 2.13 15.29
CA GLY A 550 15.13 1.67 13.91
C GLY A 550 14.90 0.17 13.69
N ARG A 551 14.34 -0.56 14.66
CA ARG A 551 14.12 -2.01 14.57
C ARG A 551 12.80 -2.39 13.92
N LEU A 552 11.81 -1.49 13.93
CA LEU A 552 10.45 -1.71 13.45
C LEU A 552 9.89 -0.45 12.79
N MET A 553 9.14 -0.59 11.71
CA MET A 553 8.35 0.50 11.11
C MET A 553 6.97 -0.01 10.69
N VAL A 554 5.92 0.74 11.05
CA VAL A 554 4.54 0.48 10.63
C VAL A 554 4.27 1.21 9.31
N VAL A 555 3.80 0.49 8.30
CA VAL A 555 3.45 0.99 6.96
C VAL A 555 2.18 0.29 6.45
N ASP A 556 1.82 0.50 5.18
CA ASP A 556 0.56 0.02 4.60
C ASP A 556 -0.65 0.58 5.37
N LEU A 557 -0.58 1.88 5.70
CA LEU A 557 -1.61 2.58 6.44
C LEU A 557 -2.85 2.72 5.56
N GLN A 558 -3.88 1.95 5.87
CA GLN A 558 -5.12 1.86 5.08
C GLN A 558 -6.33 1.60 5.99
N GLY A 559 -7.51 2.03 5.55
CA GLY A 559 -8.74 1.95 6.32
C GLY A 559 -9.67 3.11 5.96
N VAL A 560 -10.31 3.72 6.96
CA VAL A 560 -11.26 4.82 6.75
C VAL A 560 -10.91 6.05 7.57
N LYS A 561 -11.20 7.22 7.01
CA LYS A 561 -11.17 8.49 7.75
C LYS A 561 -12.58 8.77 8.27
N VAL A 562 -12.72 8.87 9.58
CA VAL A 562 -13.93 9.38 10.24
C VAL A 562 -13.69 10.82 10.69
N GLU A 563 -14.75 11.58 10.97
CA GLU A 563 -14.70 13.05 11.15
C GLU A 563 -13.56 13.54 12.06
N ARG A 564 -13.21 12.77 13.11
CA ARG A 564 -12.15 13.12 14.07
C ARG A 564 -11.17 11.98 14.35
N ALA A 565 -10.99 11.02 13.46
CA ALA A 565 -10.01 9.94 13.65
C ALA A 565 -9.65 9.23 12.35
N TYR A 566 -8.54 8.49 12.37
CA TYR A 566 -8.24 7.45 11.41
C TYR A 566 -8.54 6.09 12.03
N LEU A 567 -9.36 5.28 11.35
CA LEU A 567 -9.59 3.89 11.71
C LEU A 567 -8.94 3.00 10.64
N LEU A 568 -7.81 2.40 10.99
CA LEU A 568 -6.95 1.63 10.12
C LEU A 568 -7.15 0.13 10.32
N THR A 569 -6.68 -0.68 9.38
CA THR A 569 -6.57 -2.13 9.53
C THR A 569 -5.50 -2.69 8.59
N ASP A 570 -5.16 -3.97 8.73
CA ASP A 570 -4.21 -4.68 7.88
C ASP A 570 -2.86 -3.95 7.69
N PRO A 571 -2.16 -3.62 8.79
CA PRO A 571 -0.85 -3.00 8.67
C PRO A 571 0.17 -3.95 8.04
N ALA A 572 1.21 -3.40 7.43
CA ALA A 572 2.46 -4.11 7.21
C ALA A 572 3.52 -3.59 8.19
N LEU A 573 4.38 -4.50 8.66
CA LEU A 573 5.46 -4.20 9.58
C LEU A 573 6.79 -4.55 8.91
N HIS A 574 7.69 -3.58 8.83
CA HIS A 574 9.08 -3.85 8.49
C HIS A 574 9.86 -4.07 9.77
N PHE A 575 10.60 -5.18 9.85
CA PHE A 575 11.52 -5.49 10.94
C PHE A 575 12.93 -5.68 10.40
N ASN A 576 13.93 -5.32 11.21
CA ASN A 576 15.32 -5.64 10.86
C ASN A 576 15.57 -7.15 10.86
N ASP A 577 14.87 -7.91 11.72
CA ASP A 577 14.78 -9.37 11.60
C ASP A 577 13.82 -9.74 10.45
N LEU A 578 14.39 -10.18 9.32
CA LEU A 578 13.63 -10.58 8.15
C LEU A 578 12.79 -11.86 8.36
N LEU A 579 13.09 -12.64 9.39
CA LEU A 579 12.32 -13.84 9.72
C LEU A 579 11.13 -13.56 10.64
N ARG A 580 11.05 -12.36 11.24
CA ARG A 580 9.85 -11.94 11.96
C ARG A 580 8.71 -11.73 10.98
N PHE A 581 7.59 -12.41 11.24
CA PHE A 581 6.41 -12.44 10.37
C PHE A 581 6.69 -12.95 8.94
N ARG A 582 7.58 -13.95 8.82
CA ARG A 582 8.04 -14.49 7.54
C ARG A 582 6.91 -15.04 6.67
N GLU A 583 5.87 -15.62 7.28
CA GLU A 583 4.80 -16.27 6.53
C GLU A 583 3.86 -15.25 5.84
N THR A 584 3.71 -14.05 6.42
CA THR A 584 2.93 -12.96 5.80
C THR A 584 3.59 -12.34 4.56
N ARG A 585 4.92 -12.43 4.45
CA ARG A 585 5.76 -11.90 3.35
C ARG A 585 5.65 -10.38 3.10
N THR A 586 5.05 -9.61 4.01
CA THR A 586 4.91 -8.14 3.91
C THR A 586 6.12 -7.40 4.49
N ASN A 587 6.90 -8.05 5.36
CA ASN A 587 8.16 -7.55 5.89
C ASN A 587 9.24 -7.49 4.78
N LEU A 588 9.60 -6.27 4.36
CA LEU A 588 10.70 -5.98 3.42
C LEU A 588 11.97 -5.47 4.14
N GLY A 589 11.98 -5.54 5.47
CA GLY A 589 13.05 -5.09 6.36
C GLY A 589 13.57 -3.69 6.07
N VAL A 590 14.88 -3.51 6.26
CA VAL A 590 15.57 -2.22 6.08
C VAL A 590 15.38 -1.68 4.66
N LYS A 591 15.31 -2.55 3.63
CA LYS A 591 15.04 -2.11 2.25
C LYS A 591 13.65 -1.47 2.13
N GLY A 592 12.63 -2.03 2.77
CA GLY A 592 11.29 -1.42 2.84
C GLY A 592 11.28 -0.09 3.59
N MET A 593 11.94 -0.02 4.75
CA MET A 593 12.09 1.22 5.52
C MET A 593 12.77 2.32 4.70
N ARG A 594 13.80 1.97 3.93
CA ARG A 594 14.46 2.90 2.99
C ARG A 594 13.50 3.41 1.92
N GLN A 595 12.63 2.55 1.37
CA GLN A 595 11.66 3.00 0.38
C GLN A 595 10.67 4.01 0.96
N PHE A 596 10.20 3.78 2.19
CA PHE A 596 9.38 4.78 2.90
C PHE A 596 10.12 6.12 3.03
N PHE A 597 11.37 6.11 3.51
CA PHE A 597 12.11 7.35 3.72
C PHE A 597 12.51 8.09 2.44
N ARG A 598 12.56 7.41 1.28
CA ARG A 598 12.80 8.08 -0.01
C ARG A 598 11.66 9.02 -0.41
N THR A 599 10.42 8.65 -0.06
CA THR A 599 9.23 9.39 -0.43
C THR A 599 8.65 10.20 0.73
N HIS A 600 9.12 9.94 1.96
CA HIS A 600 8.73 10.70 3.14
C HIS A 600 9.25 12.14 3.09
N VAL A 601 8.36 13.08 3.36
CA VAL A 601 8.71 14.49 3.60
C VAL A 601 8.31 14.80 5.04
N CYS A 602 9.27 15.19 5.86
CA CYS A 602 9.00 15.58 7.24
C CYS A 602 8.07 16.79 7.27
N SER A 603 7.05 16.71 8.13
CA SER A 603 6.09 17.80 8.34
C SER A 603 6.29 18.46 9.71
N ASP A 604 5.53 19.51 9.98
CA ASP A 604 5.44 20.13 11.31
C ASP A 604 5.09 19.13 12.41
N VAL A 605 4.37 18.05 12.08
CA VAL A 605 4.06 16.97 13.01
C VAL A 605 5.36 16.25 13.40
N CYS A 606 6.20 15.87 12.44
CA CYS A 606 7.51 15.26 12.69
C CYS A 606 8.40 16.19 13.54
N SER A 607 8.38 17.50 13.24
CA SER A 607 9.13 18.50 13.99
C SER A 607 8.70 18.57 15.45
N LYS A 608 7.39 18.65 15.70
CA LYS A 608 6.85 18.78 17.06
C LYS A 608 7.07 17.52 17.89
N LEU A 609 7.12 16.37 17.23
CA LEU A 609 7.52 15.09 17.84
C LEU A 609 9.04 14.99 18.10
N ASN A 610 9.84 16.00 17.73
CA ASN A 610 11.30 16.01 17.79
C ASN A 610 11.95 14.82 17.06
N LEU A 611 11.35 14.40 15.94
CA LEU A 611 11.94 13.37 15.10
C LEU A 611 13.16 13.94 14.37
N PRO A 612 14.22 13.15 14.14
CA PRO A 612 15.31 13.53 13.26
C PRO A 612 14.79 13.96 11.89
N MET A 613 15.10 15.21 11.53
CA MET A 613 14.76 15.75 10.23
C MET A 613 15.64 15.09 9.18
N LEU A 614 15.01 14.42 8.22
CA LEU A 614 15.72 13.92 7.05
C LEU A 614 15.97 15.13 6.14
N ASN A 615 17.25 15.43 5.91
CA ASN A 615 17.73 16.66 5.28
C ASN A 615 16.85 17.09 4.10
N THR A 616 16.33 18.31 4.23
CA THR A 616 15.69 19.17 3.22
C THR A 616 16.71 19.65 2.17
N GLY A 617 17.52 18.73 1.63
CA GLY A 617 18.51 18.99 0.60
C GLY A 617 17.86 19.05 -0.79
N SER A 618 17.55 20.27 -1.24
CA SER A 618 17.35 20.69 -2.64
C SER A 618 16.28 20.07 -3.55
N ASP A 619 15.59 18.96 -3.21
CA ASP A 619 14.64 18.32 -4.16
C ASP A 619 13.20 18.09 -3.66
N SER A 620 12.80 18.56 -2.46
CA SER A 620 11.43 18.34 -1.94
C SER A 620 10.47 19.50 -2.25
N ILE A 621 10.00 19.63 -3.49
CA ILE A 621 9.17 20.76 -3.93
C ILE A 621 7.66 20.59 -3.64
N LEU A 622 7.16 19.37 -3.40
CA LEU A 622 5.70 19.11 -3.50
C LEU A 622 4.91 19.08 -2.20
N LEU A 623 5.53 18.93 -1.03
CA LEU A 623 4.78 18.70 0.22
C LEU A 623 4.97 19.79 1.29
N SER A 624 5.82 20.79 1.06
CA SER A 624 6.01 21.89 2.01
C SER A 624 5.07 23.09 1.79
N ARG A 625 4.16 23.05 0.81
CA ARG A 625 3.37 24.23 0.38
C ARG A 625 1.84 24.07 0.38
N SER A 626 1.30 22.94 0.82
CA SER A 626 -0.17 22.75 0.87
C SER A 626 -0.89 23.50 2.00
N ASP A 627 -0.16 24.05 2.99
CA ASP A 627 -0.77 24.77 4.13
C ASP A 627 -0.65 26.31 4.05
N SER A 628 0.01 26.88 3.03
CA SER A 628 0.32 28.32 2.98
C SER A 628 -0.41 29.14 1.90
N LEU A 629 -1.45 28.61 1.24
CA LEU A 629 -2.30 29.43 0.35
C LEU A 629 -3.45 30.07 1.14
N LEU A 630 -3.07 30.92 2.09
CA LEU A 630 -3.86 32.08 2.50
C LEU A 630 -2.99 33.32 2.23
N CYS A 631 -3.54 34.24 1.44
CA CYS A 631 -3.06 35.57 1.08
C CYS A 631 -1.87 36.15 1.87
N ASN A 632 -0.81 36.57 1.17
CA ASN A 632 -0.41 37.99 1.08
C ASN A 632 0.87 38.20 0.25
N ALA A 633 0.85 39.29 -0.51
CA ALA A 633 1.97 39.86 -1.24
C ALA A 633 3.00 40.54 -0.32
N THR A 634 4.31 40.42 -0.61
CA THR A 634 5.26 41.53 -0.90
C THR A 634 6.75 41.11 -0.86
N THR A 635 7.41 41.32 -2.01
CA THR A 635 8.79 41.80 -2.32
C THR A 635 10.05 41.48 -1.46
N LYS A 636 11.05 40.90 -2.17
CA LYS A 636 12.52 41.21 -2.26
C LYS A 636 13.38 41.08 -0.98
N THR A 637 14.57 40.45 -0.94
CA THR A 637 15.78 40.66 -1.78
C THR A 637 16.78 39.50 -1.57
N SER A 638 17.64 39.30 -2.59
CA SER A 638 18.71 38.30 -2.75
C SER A 638 20.06 38.71 -2.14
N GLY A 639 20.91 37.72 -1.84
CA GLY A 639 22.35 37.90 -1.59
C GLY A 639 23.13 36.58 -1.70
N ASP A 640 23.98 36.50 -2.73
CA ASP A 640 24.93 35.42 -3.06
C ASP A 640 25.97 35.15 -1.97
N LEU A 641 26.59 33.95 -1.98
CA LEU A 641 28.05 33.79 -1.84
C LEU A 641 28.54 32.36 -2.21
N ASN A 642 29.49 32.34 -3.15
CA ASN A 642 30.34 31.23 -3.61
C ASN A 642 31.36 30.77 -2.56
N LEU A 643 31.85 29.51 -2.67
CA LEU A 643 33.22 29.01 -2.37
C LEU A 643 33.29 27.50 -2.71
N LYS A 644 33.87 27.06 -3.84
CA LYS A 644 35.28 26.68 -4.13
C LYS A 644 35.92 25.54 -3.28
N THR A 645 35.95 24.35 -3.90
CA THR A 645 37.09 23.43 -4.23
C THR A 645 38.08 22.88 -3.18
N THR A 646 38.64 21.71 -3.54
CA THR A 646 39.86 20.94 -3.09
C THR A 646 39.63 19.90 -1.98
N GLU A 647 40.16 18.67 -1.95
CA GLU A 647 41.23 17.90 -2.63
C GLU A 647 40.99 16.39 -2.25
N GLU A 648 41.04 15.44 -3.18
CA GLU A 648 42.14 14.46 -3.44
C GLU A 648 42.58 13.45 -2.33
N ASN A 649 42.44 12.16 -2.70
CA ASN A 649 43.41 11.05 -2.59
C ASN A 649 43.56 10.15 -1.33
N HIS A 650 43.25 8.86 -1.58
CA HIS A 650 44.14 7.68 -1.49
C HIS A 650 44.05 6.64 -0.34
N PHE A 651 44.40 5.40 -0.75
CA PHE A 651 44.73 4.16 0.00
C PHE A 651 43.54 3.32 0.52
N GLU A 652 43.48 1.98 0.42
CA GLU A 652 44.36 0.95 -0.15
C GLU A 652 43.57 -0.39 -0.30
N LYS A 653 44.07 -1.28 -1.16
CA LYS A 653 43.56 -2.66 -1.37
C LYS A 653 43.92 -3.56 -0.19
N ILE A 654 43.04 -4.49 0.17
CA ILE A 654 43.43 -5.75 0.81
C ILE A 654 42.70 -6.89 0.09
N ASP A 655 43.51 -7.75 -0.52
CA ASP A 655 43.20 -9.08 -1.04
C ASP A 655 43.46 -10.09 0.08
N HIS A 656 42.65 -11.16 0.18
CA HIS A 656 43.11 -12.49 0.60
C HIS A 656 42.01 -13.53 0.38
N ASN A 657 42.15 -14.26 -0.73
CA ASN A 657 41.76 -15.67 -0.86
C ASN A 657 42.27 -16.50 0.34
N GLN A 658 41.43 -17.38 0.89
CA GLN A 658 41.75 -18.78 1.23
C GLN A 658 40.63 -19.47 2.02
N LEU A 659 40.09 -20.57 1.47
CA LEU A 659 39.89 -21.90 2.09
C LEU A 659 38.65 -22.62 1.53
N ASP A 660 38.89 -23.30 0.40
CA ASP A 660 38.23 -24.56 0.07
C ASP A 660 38.59 -25.61 1.13
N THR A 661 37.62 -26.37 1.60
CA THR A 661 37.60 -27.84 1.72
C THR A 661 36.54 -28.27 2.75
N ILE A 662 35.66 -29.19 2.34
CA ILE A 662 35.29 -30.45 3.02
C ILE A 662 33.97 -30.91 2.36
N GLU A 663 34.13 -31.62 1.25
CA GLU A 663 33.19 -32.63 0.77
C GLU A 663 33.36 -33.91 1.60
N ASN A 664 32.32 -34.75 1.51
CA ASN A 664 32.22 -36.16 1.93
C ASN A 664 31.83 -36.41 3.39
N PHE A 665 30.57 -36.79 3.57
CA PHE A 665 30.23 -37.99 4.34
C PHE A 665 28.98 -38.65 3.75
N GLU A 666 29.19 -39.76 3.04
CA GLU A 666 28.21 -40.84 2.84
C GLU A 666 27.81 -41.46 4.19
N PHE A 667 26.64 -42.09 4.27
CA PHE A 667 26.50 -43.55 4.53
C PHE A 667 25.10 -43.95 5.06
N CYS A 668 24.66 -45.10 4.50
CA CYS A 668 23.79 -46.18 5.01
C CYS A 668 22.36 -45.90 5.50
#